data_AF-A0A1V2PZ01-F1
#
_entry.id   AF-A0A1V2PZ01-F1
#
_cell.length_a   1.000
_cell.length_b   1.000
_cell.length_c   1.000
_cell.angle_alpha   90.00
_cell.angle_beta   90.00
_cell.angle_gamma   90.00
#
_symmetry.space_group_name_H-M   'P 1'
#
loop_
_entity.id
_entity.type
_entity.pdbx_description
1 polymer ?
#
loop_
_entity_poly.entity_id
_entity_poly.type
_entity_poly.pdbx_seq_one_letter_code
_entity_poly.pdbx_strand_id
1 'polypeptide(L)'
;MTAAGRLPFHDSELDVRKRVDDLLGRLTLDERIAMLHQHAPAVPRLGVAAFRTGAEALHGVSWLGVATAFPQAVGLGATWDEDLVRRVAEATSVELRAFHLHRPPAEGDSRTSLQAWAPVVNLLRDPRWGRNEEGYSEDPVHTVRIAEAFCRGLAGDDPRFLRAAPVLKHFLAYNNEDDRCITSSGVRPRVLHEYDLAAFRPVVESGAATGVMAAYNLVNGRPCHVSPLIEDELRRWAEPTGHELFVVSDAEAPSNLVDPEHYFDDHAESHAAALKAGIDSFTDHGLDSATPVGRLREALERGLIDEIDIDRAVRRQLALRFRLGEFDPDLDPYATIGPDVIDHPHHRVLAERAATESVVLLKNDGLLPLDKAATPRVAVIGPLADVLHEDWYSGTMPYQVTIAAGLEEAVGEVVRVSGDDRIALRSRTTGRLLGDTAFDVTEWGDDVVTLRSADTGRHLGAKDGSLVIEEERIKSWDVYETFRLEPVADDSDTVLLRNVLTGRYAAVDPADGGVSVTVETPEAAERWSRELVRDGAEEARAAAAAADLAVVVLGNHPLINGRETQDRTGTALPETQAALLRAVAEVQPATVLVVMSSYPYALDWADEHLPAVVWTSHGGQETGHALAAVLLGDAEPAGRLPQTWYRGDDDLPHPLDYDIIKAGWTYQYHRAAPLYPFGHGLSYTDFAYRDLRLSSEVMPQDGSLDVSVTVANTGARPGSEVVQLYVRALDARYDAPRLRLVDFRKVRVGAGESEALTFRLPVERLAHWDVARGAFTVDPGDYEIVIARSAENHVLVAPLTVTGENPAPRAVVDRHTRAVDFDDYSELVLVDATRATGDAVAPADPTRPATLLFRAADLTGAVGVEVEVARVDGSGEGRLEFRLADRPLALVDVPVTGDRYTWTTATAEFPERLDGVHDLWLTLHGDVRLTAFRFTSSHTAAG
;
A
#
# COMPACT_ATOMS: atom_id res chain seq x y z
N MET A 1 27.44 22.27 35.90
CA MET A 1 26.62 22.77 37.02
C MET A 1 26.64 21.74 38.15
N THR A 2 26.63 22.16 39.41
CA THR A 2 26.65 21.26 40.58
C THR A 2 25.35 20.44 40.68
N ALA A 3 25.42 19.23 41.23
CA ALA A 3 24.32 18.25 41.30
C ALA A 3 23.07 18.69 42.10
N ALA A 4 23.06 19.90 42.69
CA ALA A 4 21.97 20.41 43.51
C ALA A 4 20.94 21.29 42.75
N GLY A 5 20.95 21.28 41.41
CA GLY A 5 20.04 22.10 40.59
C GLY A 5 19.62 21.48 39.25
N ARG A 6 19.80 20.16 39.06
CA ARG A 6 19.38 19.45 37.84
C ARG A 6 17.95 18.92 38.06
N LEU A 7 17.02 19.29 37.19
CA LEU A 7 15.63 18.81 37.25
C LEU A 7 15.60 17.29 37.06
N PRO A 8 14.68 16.54 37.70
CA PRO A 8 14.65 15.07 37.61
C PRO A 8 14.59 14.55 36.18
N PHE A 9 13.83 15.18 35.27
CA PHE A 9 13.79 14.74 33.88
C PHE A 9 15.14 14.86 33.12
N HIS A 10 16.11 15.62 33.64
CA HIS A 10 17.48 15.67 33.10
C HIS A 10 18.42 14.62 33.72
N ASP A 11 18.00 13.87 34.74
CA ASP A 11 18.81 12.83 35.36
C ASP A 11 18.75 11.54 34.51
N SER A 12 19.83 11.27 33.77
CA SER A 12 19.93 10.13 32.86
C SER A 12 19.94 8.76 33.55
N GLU A 13 20.10 8.73 34.88
CA GLU A 13 20.08 7.52 35.71
C GLU A 13 18.66 7.14 36.17
N LEU A 14 17.67 8.04 36.00
CA LEU A 14 16.27 7.74 36.30
C LEU A 14 15.61 6.97 35.16
N ASP A 15 14.66 6.11 35.53
CA ASP A 15 13.75 5.46 34.58
C ASP A 15 13.06 6.49 33.69
N VAL A 16 13.03 6.22 32.37
CA VAL A 16 12.50 7.17 31.38
C VAL A 16 11.05 7.55 31.68
N ARG A 17 10.21 6.63 32.18
CA ARG A 17 8.80 6.95 32.50
C ARG A 17 8.73 7.98 33.61
N LYS A 18 9.57 7.88 34.63
CA LYS A 18 9.65 8.88 35.72
C LYS A 18 10.11 10.24 35.22
N ARG A 19 11.04 10.25 34.26
CA ARG A 19 11.54 11.49 33.63
C ARG A 19 10.46 12.14 32.78
N VAL A 20 9.71 11.35 32.01
CA VAL A 20 8.55 11.80 31.23
C VAL A 20 7.48 12.38 32.16
N ASP A 21 7.11 11.68 33.23
CA ASP A 21 6.09 12.16 34.17
C ASP A 21 6.51 13.45 34.89
N ASP A 22 7.79 13.59 35.28
CA ASP A 22 8.32 14.85 35.84
C ASP A 22 8.27 15.99 34.83
N LEU A 23 8.62 15.75 33.55
CA LEU A 23 8.54 16.77 32.51
C LEU A 23 7.08 17.16 32.22
N LEU A 24 6.18 16.17 32.09
CA LEU A 24 4.76 16.38 31.85
C LEU A 24 4.13 17.23 32.95
N GLY A 25 4.39 16.90 34.22
CA GLY A 25 3.88 17.66 35.37
C GLY A 25 4.45 19.07 35.51
N ARG A 26 5.49 19.41 34.74
CA ARG A 26 6.07 20.76 34.69
C ARG A 26 5.51 21.61 33.57
N LEU A 27 4.92 21.02 32.53
CA LEU A 27 4.31 21.75 31.40
C LEU A 27 3.04 22.49 31.86
N THR A 28 2.75 23.64 31.27
CA THR A 28 1.43 24.27 31.45
C THR A 28 0.40 23.56 30.58
N LEU A 29 -0.88 23.73 30.88
CA LEU A 29 -1.94 23.18 30.03
C LEU A 29 -1.82 23.68 28.58
N ASP A 30 -1.56 24.98 28.39
CA ASP A 30 -1.37 25.56 27.05
C ASP A 30 -0.21 24.92 26.29
N GLU A 31 0.91 24.65 26.95
CA GLU A 31 2.05 23.98 26.33
C GLU A 31 1.72 22.52 25.98
N ARG A 32 0.94 21.83 26.81
CA ARG A 32 0.50 20.45 26.54
C ARG A 32 -0.46 20.38 25.34
N ILE A 33 -1.44 21.28 25.25
CA ILE A 33 -2.34 21.33 24.08
C ILE A 33 -1.56 21.68 22.82
N ALA A 34 -0.63 22.63 22.89
CA ALA A 34 0.19 23.01 21.74
C ALA A 34 1.09 21.87 21.22
N MET A 35 1.45 20.91 22.07
CA MET A 35 2.23 19.73 21.68
C MET A 35 1.45 18.71 20.84
N LEU A 36 0.11 18.82 20.77
CA LEU A 36 -0.74 17.91 19.98
C LEU A 36 -0.71 18.20 18.47
N HIS A 37 -0.26 19.39 18.05
CA HIS A 37 -0.09 19.72 16.63
C HIS A 37 1.21 19.11 16.07
N GLN A 38 1.26 18.86 14.75
CA GLN A 38 2.46 18.37 14.07
C GLN A 38 3.69 19.27 14.25
N HIS A 39 3.51 20.59 14.43
CA HIS A 39 4.58 21.54 14.74
C HIS A 39 4.50 21.97 16.20
N ALA A 40 4.90 21.07 17.11
CA ALA A 40 4.95 21.34 18.53
C ALA A 40 6.01 22.42 18.85
N PRO A 41 5.61 23.54 19.48
CA PRO A 41 6.53 24.64 19.75
C PRO A 41 7.57 24.27 20.83
N ALA A 42 8.69 25.00 20.84
CA ALA A 42 9.67 24.89 21.91
C ALA A 42 9.08 25.35 23.25
N VAL A 43 9.61 24.81 24.36
CA VAL A 43 9.32 25.30 25.72
C VAL A 43 10.62 25.81 26.36
N PRO A 44 11.03 27.08 26.08
CA PRO A 44 12.34 27.60 26.46
C PRO A 44 12.62 27.55 27.97
N ARG A 45 11.58 27.75 28.80
CA ARG A 45 11.72 27.71 30.27
C ARG A 45 12.14 26.35 30.81
N LEU A 46 11.87 25.28 30.06
CA LEU A 46 12.23 23.90 30.40
C LEU A 46 13.36 23.36 29.51
N GLY A 47 13.84 24.14 28.55
CA GLY A 47 14.86 23.70 27.59
C GLY A 47 14.38 22.59 26.64
N VAL A 48 13.07 22.50 26.38
CA VAL A 48 12.50 21.55 25.41
C VAL A 48 12.53 22.21 24.03
N ALA A 49 13.07 21.54 23.01
CA ALA A 49 13.17 22.07 21.66
C ALA A 49 11.79 22.06 20.95
N ALA A 50 11.69 22.79 19.83
CA ALA A 50 10.57 22.60 18.91
C ALA A 50 10.66 21.20 18.30
N PHE A 51 9.52 20.56 18.09
CA PHE A 51 9.42 19.22 17.53
C PHE A 51 8.47 19.24 16.34
N ARG A 52 8.84 18.52 15.28
CA ARG A 52 7.99 18.29 14.13
C ARG A 52 7.70 16.80 14.01
N THR A 53 6.43 16.45 13.82
CA THR A 53 5.97 15.11 13.44
C THR A 53 6.25 14.89 11.95
N GLY A 54 6.86 13.75 11.60
CA GLY A 54 7.01 13.30 10.21
C GLY A 54 8.21 13.80 9.40
N ALA A 55 8.89 12.83 8.80
CA ALA A 55 9.75 12.97 7.64
C ALA A 55 9.58 11.71 6.78
N GLU A 56 9.63 11.86 5.46
CA GLU A 56 9.47 10.72 4.55
C GLU A 56 10.78 10.00 4.29
N ALA A 57 10.69 8.67 4.29
CA ALA A 57 11.84 7.77 4.26
C ALA A 57 11.51 6.43 3.59
N LEU A 58 10.61 6.42 2.59
CA LEU A 58 10.03 5.21 2.02
C LEU A 58 11.08 4.27 1.38
N HIS A 59 11.98 4.85 0.58
CA HIS A 59 13.06 4.13 -0.13
C HIS A 59 14.34 4.95 -0.22
N GLY A 60 14.64 5.67 0.86
CA GLY A 60 15.62 6.76 0.90
C GLY A 60 14.99 8.01 1.49
N VAL A 61 15.78 9.02 1.84
CA VAL A 61 15.25 10.25 2.44
C VAL A 61 14.56 11.10 1.37
N SER A 62 13.30 11.46 1.60
CA SER A 62 12.47 12.20 0.64
C SER A 62 12.38 13.69 0.97
N TRP A 63 12.09 14.53 -0.03
CA TRP A 63 11.80 15.98 0.10
C TRP A 63 12.93 16.88 0.64
N LEU A 64 14.06 16.31 1.07
CA LEU A 64 15.19 17.06 1.61
C LEU A 64 16.30 17.33 0.58
N GLY A 65 15.99 17.25 -0.72
CA GLY A 65 16.97 17.47 -1.80
C GLY A 65 17.77 16.21 -2.09
N VAL A 66 19.06 16.37 -2.42
CA VAL A 66 19.92 15.25 -2.86
C VAL A 66 20.12 14.23 -1.74
N ALA A 67 19.75 12.97 -2.01
CA ALA A 67 19.89 11.84 -1.10
C ALA A 67 20.01 10.55 -1.91
N THR A 68 20.51 9.46 -1.32
CA THR A 68 20.56 8.17 -2.01
C THR A 68 19.13 7.69 -2.33
N ALA A 69 18.88 7.33 -3.59
CA ALA A 69 17.60 6.74 -4.03
C ALA A 69 17.76 5.23 -4.25
N PHE A 70 17.04 4.44 -3.46
CA PHE A 70 16.98 2.98 -3.57
C PHE A 70 15.82 2.55 -4.48
N PRO A 71 15.66 1.25 -4.80
CA PRO A 71 14.45 0.78 -5.44
C PRO A 71 13.22 1.15 -4.62
N GLN A 72 12.15 1.51 -5.33
CA GLN A 72 10.82 1.71 -4.77
C GLN A 72 10.40 0.51 -3.90
N ALA A 73 9.51 0.72 -2.93
CA ALA A 73 9.19 -0.28 -1.91
C ALA A 73 8.73 -1.63 -2.48
N VAL A 74 7.92 -1.65 -3.54
CA VAL A 74 7.55 -2.90 -4.23
C VAL A 74 8.76 -3.65 -4.81
N GLY A 75 9.79 -2.94 -5.24
CA GLY A 75 11.08 -3.51 -5.67
C GLY A 75 11.89 -4.07 -4.51
N LEU A 76 11.91 -3.38 -3.36
CA LEU A 76 12.49 -3.93 -2.13
C LEU A 76 11.76 -5.20 -1.68
N GLY A 77 10.43 -5.23 -1.81
CA GLY A 77 9.62 -6.42 -1.61
C GLY A 77 10.01 -7.56 -2.56
N ALA A 78 10.26 -7.26 -3.84
CA ALA A 78 10.68 -8.24 -4.83
C ALA A 78 12.05 -8.89 -4.53
N THR A 79 12.85 -8.33 -3.62
CA THR A 79 14.14 -8.92 -3.22
C THR A 79 13.97 -10.17 -2.36
N TRP A 80 12.87 -10.30 -1.61
CA TRP A 80 12.65 -11.34 -0.58
C TRP A 80 13.85 -11.51 0.38
N ASP A 81 14.57 -10.41 0.66
CA ASP A 81 15.81 -10.39 1.45
C ASP A 81 15.71 -9.36 2.60
N GLU A 82 15.37 -9.86 3.78
CA GLU A 82 15.20 -9.06 4.99
C GLU A 82 16.49 -8.34 5.40
N ASP A 83 17.67 -8.97 5.24
CA ASP A 83 18.93 -8.33 5.62
C ASP A 83 19.29 -7.19 4.66
N LEU A 84 19.04 -7.38 3.36
CA LEU A 84 19.22 -6.33 2.37
C LEU A 84 18.30 -5.12 2.66
N VAL A 85 17.02 -5.37 2.91
CA VAL A 85 16.06 -4.29 3.23
C VAL A 85 16.41 -3.60 4.55
N ARG A 86 16.83 -4.34 5.58
CA ARG A 86 17.34 -3.76 6.84
C ARG A 86 18.53 -2.82 6.58
N ARG A 87 19.47 -3.21 5.72
CA ARG A 87 20.62 -2.36 5.36
C ARG A 87 20.21 -1.10 4.59
N VAL A 88 19.23 -1.20 3.69
CA VAL A 88 18.68 -0.04 2.97
C VAL A 88 18.07 0.96 3.95
N ALA A 89 17.26 0.47 4.89
CA ALA A 89 16.66 1.31 5.93
C ALA A 89 17.70 1.90 6.90
N GLU A 90 18.77 1.16 7.17
CA GLU A 90 19.92 1.65 7.94
C GLU A 90 20.62 2.81 7.22
N ALA A 91 20.95 2.68 5.93
CA ALA A 91 21.51 3.77 5.15
C ALA A 91 20.57 5.00 5.14
N THR A 92 19.28 4.76 4.93
CA THR A 92 18.23 5.80 4.94
C THR A 92 18.18 6.56 6.27
N SER A 93 18.18 5.86 7.40
CA SER A 93 18.11 6.50 8.72
C SER A 93 19.42 7.19 9.13
N VAL A 94 20.58 6.74 8.63
CA VAL A 94 21.85 7.45 8.77
C VAL A 94 21.80 8.79 8.03
N GLU A 95 21.33 8.80 6.78
CA GLU A 95 21.15 10.05 6.03
C GLU A 95 20.09 10.96 6.68
N LEU A 96 18.96 10.41 7.14
CA LEU A 96 17.93 11.18 7.84
C LEU A 96 18.48 11.85 9.11
N ARG A 97 19.31 11.14 9.89
CA ARG A 97 19.99 11.70 11.06
C ARG A 97 20.95 12.82 10.67
N ALA A 98 21.68 12.67 9.57
CA ALA A 98 22.54 13.74 9.05
C ALA A 98 21.73 14.98 8.65
N PHE A 99 20.60 14.81 7.96
CA PHE A 99 19.70 15.92 7.65
C PHE A 99 19.14 16.59 8.92
N HIS A 100 18.73 15.80 9.91
CA HIS A 100 18.26 16.35 11.19
C HIS A 100 19.31 17.22 11.89
N LEU A 101 20.58 16.80 11.87
CA LEU A 101 21.66 17.50 12.57
C LEU A 101 22.18 18.72 11.82
N HIS A 102 22.25 18.65 10.48
CA HIS A 102 23.03 19.61 9.67
C HIS A 102 22.19 20.43 8.68
N ARG A 103 20.97 20.02 8.37
CA ARG A 103 20.09 20.80 7.49
C ARG A 103 19.41 21.90 8.31
N PRO A 104 19.47 23.17 7.87
CA PRO A 104 18.63 24.19 8.47
C PRO A 104 17.15 23.86 8.25
N PRO A 105 16.24 24.24 9.17
CA PRO A 105 14.81 24.15 8.95
C PRO A 105 14.43 24.77 7.60
N ALA A 106 13.72 24.02 6.76
CA ALA A 106 13.20 24.55 5.49
C ALA A 106 12.00 25.47 5.74
N GLU A 107 11.19 25.13 6.74
CA GLU A 107 9.98 25.84 7.14
C GLU A 107 9.83 25.78 8.67
N GLY A 108 9.35 26.87 9.27
CA GLY A 108 9.22 27.01 10.72
C GLY A 108 10.56 26.96 11.46
N ASP A 109 10.51 26.63 12.76
CA ASP A 109 11.66 26.64 13.67
C ASP A 109 12.20 25.23 14.02
N SER A 110 11.51 24.18 13.55
CA SER A 110 11.83 22.79 13.89
C SER A 110 12.85 22.18 12.93
N ARG A 111 13.78 21.38 13.46
CA ARG A 111 14.63 20.50 12.65
C ARG A 111 13.78 19.51 11.86
N THR A 112 14.38 18.92 10.82
CA THR A 112 13.83 17.73 10.14
C THR A 112 13.40 16.70 11.17
N SER A 113 12.20 16.13 11.04
CA SER A 113 11.76 15.10 11.97
C SER A 113 12.64 13.85 11.90
N LEU A 114 12.75 13.16 13.02
CA LEU A 114 13.31 11.81 13.08
C LEU A 114 12.21 10.75 13.17
N GLN A 115 10.94 11.16 13.20
CA GLN A 115 9.82 10.25 13.02
C GLN A 115 9.67 9.98 11.52
N ALA A 116 10.11 8.80 11.10
CA ALA A 116 10.07 8.37 9.71
C ALA A 116 8.69 7.78 9.39
N TRP A 117 7.95 8.42 8.47
CA TRP A 117 6.65 7.95 7.97
C TRP A 117 6.81 6.81 6.97
N ALA A 118 7.48 5.74 7.41
CA ALA A 118 7.72 4.53 6.66
C ALA A 118 7.90 3.34 7.62
N PRO A 119 7.58 2.12 7.18
CA PRO A 119 7.10 1.75 5.84
C PRO A 119 5.58 1.83 5.64
N VAL A 120 5.14 1.78 4.38
CA VAL A 120 3.75 1.49 4.00
C VAL A 120 3.54 -0.03 4.05
N VAL A 121 2.60 -0.49 4.87
CA VAL A 121 2.31 -1.92 5.06
C VAL A 121 0.95 -2.34 4.50
N ASN A 122 0.21 -1.41 3.88
CA ASN A 122 -1.01 -1.77 3.16
C ASN A 122 -0.67 -2.82 2.09
N LEU A 123 -1.52 -3.84 2.00
CA LEU A 123 -1.27 -4.97 1.11
C LEU A 123 -1.66 -4.59 -0.31
N LEU A 124 -0.92 -5.11 -1.29
CA LEU A 124 -1.12 -4.83 -2.72
C LEU A 124 -2.35 -5.58 -3.26
N ARG A 125 -3.52 -5.31 -2.69
CA ARG A 125 -4.78 -6.00 -2.98
C ARG A 125 -5.18 -5.78 -4.42
N ASP A 126 -5.34 -4.54 -4.85
CA ASP A 126 -5.81 -4.19 -6.20
C ASP A 126 -4.65 -3.67 -7.05
N PRO A 127 -4.36 -4.28 -8.22
CA PRO A 127 -3.24 -3.87 -9.08
C PRO A 127 -3.42 -2.47 -9.70
N ARG A 128 -4.60 -1.87 -9.55
CA ARG A 128 -4.90 -0.50 -10.01
C ARG A 128 -4.64 0.57 -8.97
N TRP A 129 -4.43 0.22 -7.70
CA TRP A 129 -4.24 1.20 -6.64
C TRP A 129 -3.08 2.15 -6.98
N GLY A 130 -3.31 3.46 -6.96
CA GLY A 130 -2.33 4.47 -7.35
C GLY A 130 -1.08 4.52 -6.47
N ARG A 131 -1.09 3.90 -5.28
CA ARG A 131 0.09 3.80 -4.41
C ARG A 131 0.61 2.39 -4.26
N ASN A 132 0.27 1.49 -5.19
CA ASN A 132 0.74 0.10 -5.18
C ASN A 132 2.27 -0.01 -5.11
N GLU A 133 2.98 1.00 -5.62
CA GLU A 133 4.44 1.05 -5.57
C GLU A 133 5.02 1.15 -4.16
N GLU A 134 4.27 1.73 -3.23
CA GLU A 134 4.74 2.02 -1.89
C GLU A 134 4.62 0.82 -0.94
N GLY A 135 3.74 -0.13 -1.24
CA GLY A 135 3.61 -1.37 -0.46
C GLY A 135 4.61 -2.45 -0.89
N TYR A 136 4.80 -3.45 -0.02
CA TYR A 136 5.78 -4.51 -0.28
C TYR A 136 5.23 -5.71 -1.02
N SER A 137 3.97 -6.10 -0.80
CA SER A 137 3.39 -7.35 -1.32
C SER A 137 1.88 -7.45 -1.09
N GLU A 138 1.22 -8.31 -1.86
CA GLU A 138 -0.18 -8.69 -1.62
C GLU A 138 -0.36 -9.67 -0.45
N ASP A 139 0.73 -10.19 0.12
CA ASP A 139 0.74 -11.20 1.19
C ASP A 139 1.14 -10.64 2.58
N PRO A 140 0.35 -10.90 3.64
CA PRO A 140 0.65 -10.42 4.99
C PRO A 140 1.98 -10.91 5.56
N VAL A 141 2.35 -12.19 5.38
CA VAL A 141 3.58 -12.75 5.96
C VAL A 141 4.80 -12.13 5.29
N HIS A 142 4.78 -12.00 3.97
CA HIS A 142 5.82 -11.32 3.24
C HIS A 142 5.97 -9.85 3.68
N THR A 143 4.88 -9.08 3.62
CA THR A 143 4.88 -7.64 3.96
C THR A 143 5.40 -7.39 5.38
N VAL A 144 4.96 -8.17 6.37
CA VAL A 144 5.40 -8.03 7.76
C VAL A 144 6.89 -8.28 7.92
N ARG A 145 7.45 -9.33 7.29
CA ARG A 145 8.88 -9.66 7.46
C ARG A 145 9.78 -8.58 6.86
N ILE A 146 9.40 -8.06 5.70
CA ILE A 146 10.11 -6.96 5.05
C ILE A 146 9.96 -5.65 5.85
N ALA A 147 8.75 -5.34 6.31
CA ALA A 147 8.47 -4.15 7.11
C ALA A 147 9.18 -4.17 8.47
N GLU A 148 9.22 -5.31 9.17
CA GLU A 148 9.94 -5.45 10.44
C GLU A 148 11.45 -5.22 10.23
N ALA A 149 12.02 -5.78 9.17
CA ALA A 149 13.41 -5.55 8.80
C ALA A 149 13.70 -4.07 8.50
N PHE A 150 12.80 -3.42 7.76
CA PHE A 150 12.89 -1.99 7.46
C PHE A 150 12.82 -1.14 8.75
N CYS A 151 11.83 -1.38 9.61
CA CYS A 151 11.69 -0.68 10.89
C CYS A 151 12.92 -0.85 11.79
N ARG A 152 13.49 -2.07 11.90
CA ARG A 152 14.73 -2.31 12.65
C ARG A 152 15.92 -1.55 12.06
N GLY A 153 16.06 -1.54 10.72
CA GLY A 153 17.09 -0.76 10.05
C GLY A 153 16.95 0.75 10.31
N LEU A 154 15.73 1.29 10.30
CA LEU A 154 15.48 2.68 10.65
C LEU A 154 15.79 3.00 12.13
N ALA A 155 15.36 2.12 13.05
CA ALA A 155 15.50 2.30 14.49
C ALA A 155 16.96 2.28 14.96
N GLY A 156 17.79 1.42 14.36
CA GLY A 156 19.14 1.14 14.85
C GLY A 156 19.15 0.17 16.04
N ASP A 157 20.34 -0.27 16.42
CA ASP A 157 20.51 -1.36 17.40
C ASP A 157 20.72 -0.90 18.86
N ASP A 158 20.76 0.41 19.13
CA ASP A 158 20.95 0.90 20.50
C ASP A 158 19.70 0.62 21.35
N PRO A 159 19.82 -0.02 22.52
CA PRO A 159 18.66 -0.41 23.32
C PRO A 159 17.97 0.78 24.02
N ARG A 160 18.62 1.95 24.07
CA ARG A 160 18.11 3.16 24.71
C ARG A 160 17.71 4.22 23.69
N PHE A 161 18.49 4.38 22.63
CA PHE A 161 18.34 5.45 21.65
C PHE A 161 17.89 4.93 20.29
N LEU A 162 17.05 5.72 19.63
CA LEU A 162 16.59 5.51 18.27
C LEU A 162 17.40 6.40 17.32
N ARG A 163 17.93 5.81 16.24
CA ARG A 163 18.51 6.56 15.13
C ARG A 163 17.42 7.38 14.43
N ALA A 164 16.34 6.70 14.04
CA ALA A 164 15.07 7.26 13.61
C ALA A 164 13.90 6.45 14.23
N ALA A 165 12.70 7.00 14.21
CA ALA A 165 11.50 6.43 14.79
C ALA A 165 10.53 5.96 13.68
N PRO A 166 10.45 4.65 13.38
CA PRO A 166 9.59 4.12 12.31
C PRO A 166 8.10 4.27 12.64
N VAL A 167 7.31 4.63 11.64
CA VAL A 167 5.85 4.76 11.72
C VAL A 167 5.22 3.97 10.59
N LEU A 168 4.43 2.94 10.94
CA LEU A 168 3.68 2.16 9.96
C LEU A 168 2.54 3.00 9.39
N LYS A 169 2.27 2.87 8.09
CA LYS A 169 1.12 3.53 7.48
C LYS A 169 0.47 2.66 6.39
N HIS A 170 -0.80 2.83 6.08
CA HIS A 170 -1.82 3.70 6.70
C HIS A 170 -2.88 2.82 7.33
N PHE A 171 -3.19 3.06 8.60
CA PHE A 171 -4.08 2.22 9.41
C PHE A 171 -5.54 2.69 9.29
N LEU A 172 -6.42 1.96 8.60
CA LEU A 172 -6.18 0.69 7.91
C LEU A 172 -7.05 0.53 6.65
N ALA A 173 -6.82 -0.59 5.93
CA ALA A 173 -7.57 -0.97 4.73
C ALA A 173 -7.65 0.15 3.68
N TYR A 174 -6.49 0.76 3.42
CA TYR A 174 -6.32 1.89 2.51
C TYR A 174 -5.59 1.43 1.25
N ASN A 175 -6.35 1.16 0.19
CA ASN A 175 -5.87 0.73 -1.11
C ASN A 175 -6.69 1.32 -2.28
N ASN A 176 -7.14 2.57 -2.13
CA ASN A 176 -7.73 3.38 -3.19
C ASN A 176 -7.39 4.86 -2.98
N GLU A 177 -7.16 5.57 -4.08
CA GLU A 177 -6.80 6.99 -4.08
C GLU A 177 -7.97 7.87 -4.50
N ASP A 178 -8.78 7.41 -5.45
CA ASP A 178 -9.93 8.16 -5.92
C ASP A 178 -10.95 8.29 -4.77
N ASP A 179 -11.35 9.53 -4.49
CA ASP A 179 -12.27 9.90 -3.40
C ASP A 179 -11.87 9.34 -2.02
N ARG A 180 -10.57 9.09 -1.80
CA ARG A 180 -10.04 8.35 -0.64
C ARG A 180 -10.51 8.81 0.74
N CYS A 181 -10.83 10.09 0.91
CA CYS A 181 -11.28 10.64 2.18
C CYS A 181 -12.78 10.45 2.44
N ILE A 182 -13.59 10.08 1.44
CA ILE A 182 -15.04 9.90 1.60
C ILE A 182 -15.51 8.48 1.27
N THR A 183 -14.65 7.65 0.66
CA THR A 183 -14.93 6.24 0.41
C THR A 183 -14.82 5.39 1.67
N SER A 184 -15.64 4.33 1.74
CA SER A 184 -15.59 3.35 2.81
C SER A 184 -15.15 1.98 2.30
N SER A 185 -14.08 1.45 2.88
CA SER A 185 -13.63 0.07 2.70
C SER A 185 -14.56 -0.87 3.47
N GLY A 186 -15.25 -1.76 2.76
CA GLY A 186 -16.12 -2.78 3.37
C GLY A 186 -15.31 -4.01 3.76
N VAL A 187 -14.94 -4.13 5.03
CA VAL A 187 -14.04 -5.18 5.53
C VAL A 187 -14.77 -6.07 6.54
N ARG A 188 -15.16 -7.27 6.11
CA ARG A 188 -15.79 -8.25 7.02
C ARG A 188 -14.79 -8.73 8.08
N PRO A 189 -15.24 -9.16 9.27
CA PRO A 189 -14.34 -9.50 10.38
C PRO A 189 -13.23 -10.49 10.01
N ARG A 190 -13.53 -11.49 9.19
CA ARG A 190 -12.53 -12.47 8.74
C ARG A 190 -11.42 -11.82 7.91
N VAL A 191 -11.75 -10.94 6.97
CA VAL A 191 -10.75 -10.22 6.16
C VAL A 191 -9.97 -9.23 7.04
N LEU A 192 -10.67 -8.50 7.91
CA LEU A 192 -10.05 -7.57 8.85
C LEU A 192 -8.93 -8.24 9.66
N HIS A 193 -9.22 -9.40 10.25
CA HIS A 193 -8.25 -10.10 11.10
C HIS A 193 -7.20 -10.91 10.32
N GLU A 194 -7.58 -11.59 9.23
CA GLU A 194 -6.67 -12.46 8.47
C GLU A 194 -5.78 -11.69 7.47
N TYR A 195 -6.16 -10.48 7.08
CA TYR A 195 -5.49 -9.73 6.01
C TYR A 195 -5.02 -8.34 6.47
N ASP A 196 -5.93 -7.41 6.73
CA ASP A 196 -5.57 -6.01 7.00
C ASP A 196 -4.81 -5.83 8.31
N LEU A 197 -5.35 -6.33 9.43
CA LEU A 197 -4.67 -6.28 10.73
C LEU A 197 -3.41 -7.15 10.75
N ALA A 198 -3.38 -8.21 9.95
CA ALA A 198 -2.23 -9.11 9.86
C ALA A 198 -0.99 -8.41 9.30
N ALA A 199 -1.14 -7.34 8.51
CA ALA A 199 -0.03 -6.54 8.00
C ALA A 199 0.62 -5.62 9.06
N PHE A 200 -0.08 -5.32 10.15
CA PHE A 200 0.42 -4.45 11.23
C PHE A 200 0.86 -5.24 12.46
N ARG A 201 0.07 -6.24 12.83
CA ARG A 201 0.15 -6.89 14.15
C ARG A 201 1.55 -7.37 14.52
N PRO A 202 2.26 -8.17 13.71
CA PRO A 202 3.54 -8.72 14.19
C PRO A 202 4.65 -7.65 14.25
N VAL A 203 4.59 -6.62 13.40
CA VAL A 203 5.55 -5.50 13.45
C VAL A 203 5.35 -4.67 14.72
N VAL A 204 4.09 -4.48 15.15
CA VAL A 204 3.76 -3.82 16.42
C VAL A 204 4.13 -4.69 17.63
N GLU A 205 3.74 -5.98 17.64
CA GLU A 205 4.02 -6.92 18.74
C GLU A 205 5.53 -7.11 18.96
N SER A 206 6.36 -7.00 17.91
CA SER A 206 7.82 -7.07 18.00
C SER A 206 8.49 -5.82 18.60
N GLY A 207 7.76 -4.69 18.68
CA GLY A 207 8.30 -3.40 19.10
C GLY A 207 9.19 -2.71 18.06
N ALA A 208 9.20 -3.20 16.81
CA ALA A 208 9.99 -2.60 15.74
C ALA A 208 9.43 -1.24 15.31
N ALA A 209 8.10 -1.08 15.30
CA ALA A 209 7.45 0.19 15.04
C ALA A 209 7.34 1.04 16.31
N THR A 210 7.46 2.36 16.14
CA THR A 210 7.33 3.34 17.24
C THR A 210 6.04 4.14 17.18
N GLY A 211 5.34 4.07 16.05
CA GLY A 211 4.07 4.74 15.81
C GLY A 211 3.33 4.11 14.64
N VAL A 212 2.10 4.57 14.45
CA VAL A 212 1.25 4.21 13.32
C VAL A 212 0.52 5.46 12.84
N MET A 213 0.37 5.63 11.54
CA MET A 213 -0.41 6.71 10.93
C MET A 213 -1.81 6.19 10.57
N ALA A 214 -2.87 6.88 11.01
CA ALA A 214 -4.24 6.55 10.65
C ALA A 214 -4.53 6.96 9.19
N ALA A 215 -5.31 6.16 8.46
CA ALA A 215 -5.62 6.36 7.05
C ALA A 215 -6.75 7.37 6.80
N TYR A 216 -6.84 7.90 5.57
CA TYR A 216 -7.90 8.82 5.15
C TYR A 216 -9.30 8.21 5.15
N ASN A 217 -9.44 6.97 4.70
CA ASN A 217 -10.71 6.37 4.37
C ASN A 217 -11.55 5.99 5.60
N LEU A 218 -12.81 5.67 5.32
CA LEU A 218 -13.67 5.00 6.28
C LEU A 218 -13.47 3.48 6.16
N VAL A 219 -13.65 2.76 7.28
CA VAL A 219 -13.75 1.31 7.32
C VAL A 219 -15.09 0.96 7.94
N ASN A 220 -15.90 0.18 7.23
CA ASN A 220 -17.26 -0.17 7.63
C ASN A 220 -18.07 1.07 8.04
N GLY A 221 -17.98 2.17 7.28
CA GLY A 221 -18.69 3.43 7.53
C GLY A 221 -18.14 4.30 8.66
N ARG A 222 -17.01 3.94 9.29
CA ARG A 222 -16.35 4.73 10.33
C ARG A 222 -15.01 5.29 9.85
N PRO A 223 -14.73 6.61 9.99
CA PRO A 223 -13.41 7.17 9.67
C PRO A 223 -12.30 6.54 10.51
N CYS A 224 -11.16 6.21 9.90
CA CYS A 224 -10.04 5.58 10.61
C CYS A 224 -9.50 6.41 11.78
N HIS A 225 -9.64 7.75 11.70
CA HIS A 225 -9.22 8.69 12.74
C HIS A 225 -10.02 8.60 14.04
N VAL A 226 -11.19 7.96 14.02
CA VAL A 226 -12.01 7.67 15.21
C VAL A 226 -12.19 6.17 15.45
N SER A 227 -11.30 5.36 14.86
CA SER A 227 -11.37 3.90 14.97
C SER A 227 -10.99 3.42 16.38
N PRO A 228 -11.82 2.58 17.03
CA PRO A 228 -11.48 1.99 18.32
C PRO A 228 -10.32 0.99 18.22
N LEU A 229 -10.01 0.50 17.02
CA LEU A 229 -8.92 -0.45 16.77
C LEU A 229 -7.53 0.11 17.12
N ILE A 230 -7.39 1.44 17.25
CA ILE A 230 -6.15 2.06 17.72
C ILE A 230 -5.86 1.61 19.17
N GLU A 231 -6.85 1.64 20.05
CA GLU A 231 -6.69 1.22 21.44
C GLU A 231 -6.88 -0.31 21.58
N ASP A 232 -7.93 -0.86 20.97
CA ASP A 232 -8.33 -2.28 21.11
C ASP A 232 -7.33 -3.25 20.47
N GLU A 233 -6.63 -2.83 19.42
CA GLU A 233 -5.66 -3.64 18.69
C GLU A 233 -4.24 -3.08 18.81
N LEU A 234 -3.93 -1.94 18.18
CA LEU A 234 -2.54 -1.46 18.07
C LEU A 234 -1.86 -1.30 19.43
N ARG A 235 -2.49 -0.59 20.37
CA ARG A 235 -1.88 -0.36 21.69
C ARG A 235 -1.83 -1.63 22.53
N ARG A 236 -2.87 -2.46 22.49
CA ARG A 236 -2.90 -3.77 23.15
C ARG A 236 -1.75 -4.67 22.66
N TRP A 237 -1.47 -4.67 21.36
CA TRP A 237 -0.34 -5.41 20.78
C TRP A 237 1.02 -4.86 21.21
N ALA A 238 1.12 -3.55 21.43
CA ALA A 238 2.36 -2.89 21.87
C ALA A 238 2.65 -3.06 23.37
N GLU A 239 1.65 -3.37 24.22
CA GLU A 239 1.81 -3.51 25.67
C GLU A 239 3.02 -4.37 26.11
N PRO A 240 3.26 -5.57 25.54
CA PRO A 240 4.38 -6.43 25.95
C PRO A 240 5.76 -5.83 25.67
N THR A 241 5.85 -4.86 24.75
CA THR A 241 7.11 -4.18 24.40
C THR A 241 7.58 -3.22 25.49
N GLY A 242 6.68 -2.78 26.36
CA GLY A 242 6.96 -1.79 27.41
C GLY A 242 7.10 -0.35 26.90
N HIS A 243 6.90 -0.11 25.60
CA HIS A 243 6.87 1.20 24.95
C HIS A 243 5.46 1.51 24.44
N GLU A 244 5.04 2.77 24.53
CA GLU A 244 3.78 3.20 23.93
C GLU A 244 3.99 3.60 22.46
N LEU A 245 3.02 3.26 21.60
CA LEU A 245 2.97 3.77 20.23
C LEU A 245 2.60 5.26 20.24
N PHE A 246 3.25 6.05 19.40
CA PHE A 246 2.87 7.42 19.12
C PHE A 246 2.13 7.48 17.79
N VAL A 247 0.80 7.60 17.86
CA VAL A 247 -0.10 7.52 16.71
C VAL A 247 -0.34 8.90 16.13
N VAL A 248 -0.24 9.03 14.81
CA VAL A 248 -0.35 10.32 14.10
C VAL A 248 -1.50 10.26 13.09
N SER A 249 -2.12 11.40 12.79
CA SER A 249 -3.04 11.47 11.65
C SER A 249 -2.26 11.53 10.33
N ASP A 250 -2.90 11.11 9.25
CA ASP A 250 -2.48 11.55 7.91
C ASP A 250 -2.69 13.07 7.75
N ALA A 251 -2.09 13.65 6.72
CA ALA A 251 -2.09 15.09 6.48
C ALA A 251 -3.50 15.61 6.14
N GLU A 252 -3.96 16.67 6.81
CA GLU A 252 -5.30 17.29 6.67
C GLU A 252 -6.48 16.38 7.07
N ALA A 253 -6.24 15.11 7.36
CA ALA A 253 -7.28 14.14 7.67
C ALA A 253 -8.10 14.44 8.94
N PRO A 254 -7.59 15.11 9.99
CA PRO A 254 -8.44 15.56 11.09
C PRO A 254 -9.53 16.57 10.69
N SER A 255 -9.27 17.41 9.68
CA SER A 255 -10.29 18.30 9.10
C SER A 255 -11.29 17.52 8.25
N ASN A 256 -10.88 16.38 7.67
CA ASN A 256 -11.75 15.56 6.83
C ASN A 256 -13.03 15.10 7.53
N LEU A 257 -12.93 14.80 8.84
CA LEU A 257 -14.04 14.37 9.70
C LEU A 257 -15.29 15.27 9.67
N VAL A 258 -15.14 16.53 9.25
CA VAL A 258 -16.22 17.53 9.15
C VAL A 258 -16.42 17.99 7.72
N ASP A 259 -15.34 18.39 7.03
CA ASP A 259 -15.42 19.16 5.80
C ASP A 259 -15.86 18.30 4.59
N PRO A 260 -15.13 17.26 4.18
CA PRO A 260 -15.55 16.30 3.16
C PRO A 260 -16.37 15.11 3.69
N GLU A 261 -16.11 14.57 4.89
CA GLU A 261 -16.77 13.34 5.36
C GLU A 261 -18.14 13.59 5.97
N HIS A 262 -18.36 14.79 6.50
CA HIS A 262 -19.58 15.17 7.23
C HIS A 262 -19.96 14.17 8.34
N TYR A 263 -18.96 13.54 8.96
CA TYR A 263 -19.19 12.54 10.01
C TYR A 263 -19.52 13.20 11.36
N PHE A 264 -18.91 14.36 11.62
CA PHE A 264 -19.22 15.27 12.71
C PHE A 264 -19.73 16.63 12.19
N ASP A 265 -20.54 17.30 13.01
CA ASP A 265 -21.12 18.61 12.65
C ASP A 265 -20.15 19.78 12.91
N ASP A 266 -19.15 19.59 13.77
CA ASP A 266 -18.15 20.61 14.12
C ASP A 266 -16.77 20.03 14.46
N HIS A 267 -15.74 20.84 14.26
CA HIS A 267 -14.35 20.41 14.42
C HIS A 267 -13.91 20.18 15.87
N ALA A 268 -14.52 20.85 16.87
CA ALA A 268 -14.14 20.61 18.25
C ALA A 268 -14.62 19.23 18.71
N GLU A 269 -15.82 18.80 18.30
CA GLU A 269 -16.29 17.43 18.51
C GLU A 269 -15.43 16.41 17.75
N SER A 270 -15.08 16.67 16.49
CA SER A 270 -14.26 15.74 15.71
C SER A 270 -12.85 15.56 16.29
N HIS A 271 -12.20 16.64 16.71
CA HIS A 271 -10.85 16.58 17.30
C HIS A 271 -10.86 15.94 18.69
N ALA A 272 -11.92 16.17 19.48
CA ALA A 272 -12.14 15.46 20.73
C ALA A 272 -12.26 13.94 20.52
N ALA A 273 -13.08 13.54 19.55
CA ALA A 273 -13.28 12.12 19.22
C ALA A 273 -11.98 11.46 18.73
N ALA A 274 -11.22 12.13 17.86
CA ALA A 274 -9.94 11.63 17.37
C ALA A 274 -8.90 11.46 18.48
N LEU A 275 -8.76 12.45 19.37
CA LEU A 275 -7.85 12.37 20.53
C LEU A 275 -8.23 11.20 21.47
N LYS A 276 -9.53 11.02 21.70
CA LYS A 276 -10.04 9.93 22.54
C LYS A 276 -9.83 8.56 21.92
N ALA A 277 -10.06 8.44 20.60
CA ALA A 277 -9.81 7.23 19.83
C ALA A 277 -8.32 6.85 19.80
N GLY A 278 -7.42 7.82 19.97
CA GLY A 278 -6.01 7.58 20.24
C GLY A 278 -5.05 8.26 19.28
N ILE A 279 -5.50 9.25 18.48
CA ILE A 279 -4.61 10.14 17.71
C ILE A 279 -3.84 11.03 18.68
N ASP A 280 -2.51 10.91 18.69
CA ASP A 280 -1.63 11.66 19.59
C ASP A 280 -1.05 12.93 18.95
N SER A 281 -0.96 12.97 17.60
CA SER A 281 -0.48 14.14 16.84
C SER A 281 -1.36 14.43 15.63
N PHE A 282 -1.81 15.67 15.52
CA PHE A 282 -2.67 16.19 14.46
C PHE A 282 -1.82 16.85 13.38
N THR A 283 -1.68 16.15 12.25
CA THR A 283 -1.07 16.62 11.00
C THR A 283 -2.13 17.39 10.21
N ASP A 284 -2.34 18.66 10.53
CA ASP A 284 -3.48 19.46 10.02
C ASP A 284 -3.10 20.95 9.93
N HIS A 285 -3.59 21.66 8.91
CA HIS A 285 -3.35 23.10 8.65
C HIS A 285 -1.87 23.51 8.50
N GLY A 286 -1.01 22.61 8.04
CA GLY A 286 0.41 22.92 7.80
C GLY A 286 1.10 23.62 9.00
N LEU A 287 1.67 24.80 8.77
CA LEU A 287 2.34 25.63 9.79
C LEU A 287 1.39 26.40 10.70
N ASP A 288 0.09 26.47 10.39
CA ASP A 288 -0.90 27.14 11.24
C ASP A 288 -1.33 26.25 12.41
N SER A 289 -0.52 26.24 13.46
CA SER A 289 -0.85 25.51 14.69
C SER A 289 -2.01 26.12 15.47
N ALA A 290 -2.36 27.39 15.23
CA ALA A 290 -3.39 28.07 16.02
C ALA A 290 -4.77 27.47 15.77
N THR A 291 -5.05 27.03 14.54
CA THR A 291 -6.33 26.43 14.16
C THR A 291 -6.58 25.08 14.86
N PRO A 292 -5.73 24.04 14.72
CA PRO A 292 -5.93 22.77 15.42
C PRO A 292 -5.89 22.90 16.95
N VAL A 293 -4.98 23.72 17.49
CA VAL A 293 -4.89 23.98 18.93
C VAL A 293 -6.15 24.70 19.44
N GLY A 294 -6.70 25.63 18.67
CA GLY A 294 -7.96 26.32 18.98
C GLY A 294 -9.13 25.34 19.08
N ARG A 295 -9.25 24.41 18.12
CA ARG A 295 -10.28 23.35 18.12
C ARG A 295 -10.19 22.46 19.36
N LEU A 296 -8.98 22.05 19.75
CA LEU A 296 -8.75 21.25 20.96
C LEU A 296 -9.02 22.02 22.26
N ARG A 297 -8.71 23.33 22.30
CA ARG A 297 -9.08 24.19 23.44
C ARG A 297 -10.59 24.31 23.58
N GLU A 298 -11.30 24.57 22.48
CA GLU A 298 -12.75 24.63 22.49
C GLU A 298 -13.37 23.31 22.95
N ALA A 299 -12.82 22.17 22.49
CA ALA A 299 -13.24 20.85 22.92
C ALA A 299 -13.10 20.66 24.45
N LEU A 300 -11.99 21.12 25.03
CA LEU A 300 -11.77 21.10 26.48
C LEU A 300 -12.74 22.03 27.22
N GLU A 301 -12.96 23.24 26.72
CA GLU A 301 -13.91 24.21 27.30
C GLU A 301 -15.36 23.68 27.29
N ARG A 302 -15.73 22.92 26.25
CA ARG A 302 -17.02 22.24 26.11
C ARG A 302 -17.11 20.94 26.95
N GLY A 303 -16.02 20.49 27.57
CA GLY A 303 -15.96 19.26 28.34
C GLY A 303 -16.03 17.98 27.49
N LEU A 304 -15.68 18.07 26.20
CA LEU A 304 -15.64 16.94 25.28
C LEU A 304 -14.38 16.10 25.45
N ILE A 305 -13.31 16.70 25.98
CA ILE A 305 -12.07 16.07 26.44
C ILE A 305 -11.70 16.64 27.81
N ASP A 306 -10.79 15.99 28.52
CA ASP A 306 -10.21 16.51 29.76
C ASP A 306 -8.66 16.55 29.72
N GLU A 307 -8.04 16.99 30.81
CA GLU A 307 -6.57 17.05 30.89
C GLU A 307 -5.92 15.66 30.81
N ILE A 308 -6.61 14.58 31.19
CA ILE A 308 -6.08 13.21 31.13
C ILE A 308 -5.96 12.76 29.67
N ASP A 309 -6.95 13.09 28.83
CA ASP A 309 -6.91 12.82 27.39
C ASP A 309 -5.68 13.48 26.73
N ILE A 310 -5.43 14.76 27.06
CA ILE A 310 -4.29 15.54 26.56
C ILE A 310 -2.96 14.98 27.10
N ASP A 311 -2.88 14.75 28.41
CA ASP A 311 -1.67 14.27 29.09
C ASP A 311 -1.23 12.90 28.55
N ARG A 312 -2.17 12.04 28.19
CA ARG A 312 -1.90 10.73 27.59
C ARG A 312 -1.17 10.86 26.25
N ALA A 313 -1.65 11.71 25.34
CA ALA A 313 -1.00 11.95 24.05
C ALA A 313 0.37 12.62 24.19
N VAL A 314 0.47 13.63 25.06
CA VAL A 314 1.75 14.33 25.32
C VAL A 314 2.79 13.39 25.96
N ARG A 315 2.38 12.52 26.89
CA ARG A 315 3.28 11.51 27.48
C ARG A 315 3.93 10.64 26.41
N ARG A 316 3.17 10.18 25.41
CA ARG A 316 3.65 9.33 24.31
C ARG A 316 4.65 10.07 23.42
N GLN A 317 4.34 11.32 23.06
CA GLN A 317 5.27 12.17 22.31
C GLN A 317 6.58 12.38 23.08
N LEU A 318 6.50 12.74 24.36
CA LEU A 318 7.69 12.96 25.19
C LEU A 318 8.52 11.68 25.33
N ALA A 319 7.90 10.52 25.57
CA ALA A 319 8.58 9.24 25.65
C ALA A 319 9.37 8.91 24.37
N LEU A 320 8.81 9.20 23.20
CA LEU A 320 9.52 9.07 21.92
C LEU A 320 10.74 10.02 21.85
N ARG A 321 10.57 11.28 22.24
CA ARG A 321 11.63 12.30 22.21
C ARG A 321 12.83 11.96 23.12
N PHE A 322 12.58 11.34 24.29
CA PHE A 322 13.66 10.78 25.12
C PHE A 322 14.47 9.70 24.38
N ARG A 323 13.78 8.80 23.67
CA ARG A 323 14.44 7.75 22.88
C ARG A 323 15.17 8.32 21.66
N LEU A 324 14.72 9.44 21.10
CA LEU A 324 15.44 10.12 20.01
C LEU A 324 16.69 10.89 20.46
N GLY A 325 16.98 10.93 21.77
CA GLY A 325 18.21 11.50 22.32
C GLY A 325 18.16 12.98 22.69
N GLU A 326 17.01 13.65 22.53
CA GLU A 326 16.88 15.11 22.74
C GLU A 326 17.36 15.55 24.13
N PHE A 327 17.03 14.77 25.16
CA PHE A 327 17.30 15.12 26.56
C PHE A 327 18.60 14.55 27.11
N ASP A 328 19.30 13.70 26.34
CA ASP A 328 20.58 13.08 26.71
C ASP A 328 21.58 13.08 25.53
N PRO A 329 21.86 14.24 24.89
CA PRO A 329 22.63 14.29 23.65
C PRO A 329 24.08 13.79 23.81
N ASP A 330 24.65 13.88 25.01
CA ASP A 330 26.00 13.37 25.31
C ASP A 330 26.07 11.83 25.36
N LEU A 331 24.91 11.15 25.47
CA LEU A 331 24.79 9.69 25.52
C LEU A 331 24.28 9.10 24.21
N ASP A 332 23.69 9.92 23.34
CA ASP A 332 23.16 9.50 22.05
C ASP A 332 24.30 9.06 21.10
N PRO A 333 24.39 7.77 20.72
CA PRO A 333 25.45 7.27 19.86
C PRO A 333 25.39 7.83 18.44
N TYR A 334 24.26 8.43 18.04
CA TYR A 334 24.01 8.96 16.70
C TYR A 334 24.25 10.47 16.60
N ALA A 335 24.59 11.15 17.71
CA ALA A 335 24.74 12.61 17.77
C ALA A 335 25.93 13.15 16.94
N THR A 336 26.87 12.29 16.54
CA THR A 336 28.11 12.66 15.83
C THR A 336 28.09 12.38 14.34
N ILE A 337 26.98 11.87 13.79
CA ILE A 337 26.83 11.61 12.35
C ILE A 337 27.03 12.93 11.58
N GLY A 338 27.97 12.96 10.65
CA GLY A 338 28.30 14.12 9.81
C GLY A 338 27.46 14.21 8.54
N PRO A 339 27.46 15.36 7.84
CA PRO A 339 26.73 15.52 6.57
C PRO A 339 27.37 14.77 5.39
N ASP A 340 28.62 14.30 5.53
CA ASP A 340 29.37 13.54 4.52
C ASP A 340 28.83 12.12 4.25
N VAL A 341 27.88 11.66 5.07
CA VAL A 341 27.21 10.36 4.87
C VAL A 341 26.06 10.42 3.85
N ILE A 342 25.62 11.62 3.44
CA ILE A 342 24.58 11.79 2.43
C ILE A 342 25.16 11.41 1.07
N ASP A 343 24.51 10.49 0.35
CA ASP A 343 25.00 9.96 -0.93
C ASP A 343 26.42 9.36 -0.82
N HIS A 344 26.69 8.71 0.31
CA HIS A 344 27.98 8.09 0.56
C HIS A 344 28.25 6.94 -0.43
N PRO A 345 29.49 6.73 -0.91
CA PRO A 345 29.80 5.66 -1.87
C PRO A 345 29.35 4.25 -1.45
N HIS A 346 29.31 3.96 -0.16
CA HIS A 346 28.79 2.68 0.34
C HIS A 346 27.27 2.55 0.17
N HIS A 347 26.52 3.65 0.24
CA HIS A 347 25.08 3.67 -0.02
C HIS A 347 24.80 3.49 -1.52
N ARG A 348 25.65 4.05 -2.39
CA ARG A 348 25.60 3.83 -3.85
C ARG A 348 25.76 2.36 -4.23
N VAL A 349 26.80 1.70 -3.68
CA VAL A 349 27.01 0.25 -3.86
C VAL A 349 25.81 -0.56 -3.34
N LEU A 350 25.20 -0.11 -2.24
CA LEU A 350 24.00 -0.75 -1.71
C LEU A 350 22.78 -0.51 -2.61
N ALA A 351 22.63 0.66 -3.22
CA ALA A 351 21.56 0.98 -4.16
C ALA A 351 21.66 0.10 -5.42
N GLU A 352 22.86 -0.05 -5.99
CA GLU A 352 23.11 -0.97 -7.10
C GLU A 352 22.76 -2.42 -6.74
N ARG A 353 23.18 -2.88 -5.56
CA ARG A 353 22.85 -4.23 -5.09
C ARG A 353 21.35 -4.42 -4.88
N ALA A 354 20.68 -3.46 -4.27
CA ALA A 354 19.23 -3.52 -4.05
C ALA A 354 18.48 -3.56 -5.38
N ALA A 355 18.85 -2.70 -6.34
CA ALA A 355 18.27 -2.71 -7.67
C ALA A 355 18.51 -4.05 -8.38
N THR A 356 19.74 -4.58 -8.34
CA THR A 356 20.10 -5.87 -8.96
C THR A 356 19.31 -7.04 -8.38
N GLU A 357 19.21 -7.13 -7.06
CA GLU A 357 18.50 -8.22 -6.36
C GLU A 357 16.97 -8.10 -6.50
N SER A 358 16.45 -6.96 -6.95
CA SER A 358 15.02 -6.72 -7.20
C SER A 358 14.57 -7.08 -8.62
N VAL A 359 15.49 -7.23 -9.57
CA VAL A 359 15.15 -7.58 -10.97
C VAL A 359 14.53 -8.97 -11.02
N VAL A 360 13.34 -9.07 -11.63
CA VAL A 360 12.62 -10.33 -11.80
C VAL A 360 12.63 -10.73 -13.27
N LEU A 361 13.20 -11.90 -13.56
CA LEU A 361 13.09 -12.52 -14.86
C LEU A 361 11.74 -13.25 -14.95
N LEU A 362 10.78 -12.71 -15.70
CA LEU A 362 9.42 -13.26 -15.81
C LEU A 362 9.36 -14.41 -16.81
N LYS A 363 10.01 -14.24 -17.97
CA LYS A 363 10.06 -15.24 -19.05
C LYS A 363 11.45 -15.26 -19.67
N ASN A 364 11.93 -16.45 -20.04
CA ASN A 364 13.16 -16.61 -20.82
C ASN A 364 13.18 -17.94 -21.60
N ASP A 365 13.15 -17.86 -22.93
CA ASP A 365 13.23 -18.98 -23.87
C ASP A 365 14.67 -19.17 -24.40
N GLY A 366 15.66 -18.80 -23.59
CA GLY A 366 17.08 -19.01 -23.86
C GLY A 366 17.81 -17.83 -24.50
N LEU A 367 17.18 -16.65 -24.61
CA LEU A 367 17.84 -15.44 -25.09
C LEU A 367 18.78 -14.84 -24.03
N LEU A 368 18.37 -14.88 -22.75
CA LEU A 368 19.17 -14.38 -21.64
C LEU A 368 19.92 -15.50 -20.91
N PRO A 369 21.12 -15.24 -20.36
CA PRO A 369 21.86 -13.98 -20.42
C PRO A 369 22.48 -13.73 -21.82
N LEU A 370 22.63 -12.46 -22.17
CA LEU A 370 23.24 -12.01 -23.41
C LEU A 370 24.74 -12.34 -23.43
N ASP A 371 25.23 -12.87 -24.55
CA ASP A 371 26.66 -13.15 -24.72
C ASP A 371 27.46 -11.85 -24.96
N LYS A 372 27.95 -11.27 -23.87
CA LYS A 372 28.83 -10.09 -23.88
C LYS A 372 30.06 -10.29 -24.78
N ALA A 373 30.58 -11.51 -24.92
CA ALA A 373 31.76 -11.79 -25.74
C ALA A 373 31.48 -11.72 -27.25
N ALA A 374 30.20 -11.83 -27.65
CA ALA A 374 29.77 -11.60 -29.03
C ALA A 374 29.78 -10.11 -29.41
N THR A 375 29.97 -9.20 -28.45
CA THR A 375 29.93 -7.73 -28.65
C THR A 375 28.70 -7.31 -29.46
N PRO A 376 27.48 -7.66 -29.00
CA PRO A 376 26.28 -7.45 -29.78
C PRO A 376 26.03 -5.95 -29.96
N ARG A 377 25.60 -5.56 -31.15
CA ARG A 377 25.02 -4.25 -31.36
C ARG A 377 23.61 -4.24 -30.79
N VAL A 378 23.39 -3.49 -29.72
CA VAL A 378 22.09 -3.46 -29.01
C VAL A 378 21.32 -2.20 -29.38
N ALA A 379 20.04 -2.35 -29.72
CA ALA A 379 19.09 -1.24 -29.76
C ALA A 379 18.32 -1.18 -28.44
N VAL A 380 18.41 -0.07 -27.70
CA VAL A 380 17.66 0.17 -26.47
C VAL A 380 16.52 1.14 -26.81
N ILE A 381 15.29 0.64 -26.76
CA ILE A 381 14.12 1.28 -27.38
C ILE A 381 13.03 1.52 -26.34
N GLY A 382 12.36 2.66 -26.36
CA GLY A 382 11.16 2.94 -25.56
C GLY A 382 11.30 4.20 -24.69
N PRO A 383 10.17 4.71 -24.15
CA PRO A 383 10.14 5.99 -23.45
C PRO A 383 10.99 6.00 -22.17
N LEU A 384 11.26 4.81 -21.61
CA LEU A 384 12.03 4.61 -20.38
C LEU A 384 13.46 4.09 -20.65
N ALA A 385 13.89 4.02 -21.92
CA ALA A 385 15.20 3.48 -22.30
C ALA A 385 16.37 4.30 -21.77
N ASP A 386 16.25 5.63 -21.77
CA ASP A 386 17.35 6.56 -21.48
C ASP A 386 16.95 7.68 -20.51
N VAL A 387 16.08 7.38 -19.56
CA VAL A 387 15.64 8.29 -18.50
C VAL A 387 15.25 7.52 -17.24
N LEU A 388 15.53 8.09 -16.07
CA LEU A 388 14.95 7.63 -14.81
C LEU A 388 14.04 8.72 -14.25
N HIS A 389 12.90 8.30 -13.69
CA HIS A 389 11.94 9.19 -13.06
C HIS A 389 12.01 9.07 -11.54
N GLU A 390 11.72 10.19 -10.89
CA GLU A 390 11.59 10.29 -9.44
C GLU A 390 10.09 10.27 -9.08
N ASP A 391 9.70 9.54 -8.03
CA ASP A 391 8.36 9.57 -7.45
C ASP A 391 8.24 10.64 -6.34
N TRP A 392 7.05 10.78 -5.75
CA TRP A 392 6.82 11.76 -4.69
C TRP A 392 7.58 11.47 -3.41
N TYR A 393 7.75 10.21 -3.05
CA TYR A 393 8.42 9.81 -1.82
C TYR A 393 9.90 9.51 -2.04
N SER A 394 10.53 10.22 -2.99
CA SER A 394 11.97 10.17 -3.27
C SER A 394 12.69 11.49 -3.00
N GLY A 395 13.97 11.40 -2.64
CA GLY A 395 14.91 12.51 -2.71
C GLY A 395 15.20 12.92 -4.16
N THR A 396 16.09 13.89 -4.35
CA THR A 396 16.67 14.15 -5.67
C THR A 396 17.81 13.15 -5.91
N MET A 397 17.77 12.42 -7.01
CA MET A 397 18.84 11.49 -7.32
C MET A 397 20.16 12.26 -7.53
N PRO A 398 21.27 11.86 -6.89
CA PRO A 398 22.57 12.54 -7.01
C PRO A 398 23.15 12.43 -8.43
N TYR A 399 22.80 11.35 -9.14
CA TYR A 399 23.11 11.06 -10.53
C TYR A 399 22.10 10.01 -11.03
N GLN A 400 22.10 9.71 -12.33
CA GLN A 400 21.24 8.69 -12.91
C GLN A 400 22.04 7.81 -13.86
N VAL A 401 21.98 6.49 -13.65
CA VAL A 401 22.47 5.51 -14.62
C VAL A 401 21.25 4.90 -15.31
N THR A 402 20.94 5.39 -16.51
CA THR A 402 19.82 4.91 -17.33
C THR A 402 20.09 3.51 -17.88
N ILE A 403 19.06 2.80 -18.33
CA ILE A 403 19.22 1.44 -18.89
C ILE A 403 20.14 1.45 -20.12
N ALA A 404 19.95 2.43 -21.01
CA ALA A 404 20.83 2.63 -22.15
C ALA A 404 22.27 2.93 -21.73
N ALA A 405 22.49 3.79 -20.73
CA ALA A 405 23.84 4.11 -20.24
C ALA A 405 24.52 2.89 -19.61
N GLY A 406 23.83 2.14 -18.74
CA GLY A 406 24.39 0.95 -18.11
C GLY A 406 24.76 -0.14 -19.12
N LEU A 407 23.92 -0.35 -20.15
CA LEU A 407 24.25 -1.26 -21.25
C LEU A 407 25.42 -0.73 -22.10
N GLU A 408 25.46 0.57 -22.39
CA GLU A 408 26.56 1.16 -23.16
C GLU A 408 27.91 1.00 -22.48
N GLU A 409 27.96 1.26 -21.17
CA GLU A 409 29.17 1.04 -20.37
C GLU A 409 29.61 -0.42 -20.38
N ALA A 410 28.66 -1.35 -20.44
CA ALA A 410 28.93 -2.77 -20.39
C ALA A 410 29.32 -3.40 -21.74
N VAL A 411 28.67 -3.03 -22.85
CA VAL A 411 28.88 -3.68 -24.17
C VAL A 411 29.48 -2.75 -25.23
N GLY A 412 29.67 -1.47 -24.95
CA GLY A 412 30.10 -0.46 -25.92
C GLY A 412 28.91 0.23 -26.58
N GLU A 413 29.09 0.73 -27.80
CA GLU A 413 28.08 1.58 -28.47
C GLU A 413 26.71 0.88 -28.62
N VAL A 414 25.66 1.53 -28.09
CA VAL A 414 24.26 1.12 -28.22
C VAL A 414 23.46 2.16 -29.01
N VAL A 415 22.43 1.72 -29.73
CA VAL A 415 21.50 2.62 -30.42
C VAL A 415 20.34 2.94 -29.49
N ARG A 416 20.14 4.22 -29.18
CA ARG A 416 19.07 4.69 -28.27
C ARG A 416 17.92 5.28 -29.08
N VAL A 417 16.70 4.81 -28.87
CA VAL A 417 15.51 5.35 -29.55
C VAL A 417 14.34 5.39 -28.55
N SER A 418 13.72 6.55 -28.34
CA SER A 418 12.57 6.60 -27.40
C SER A 418 11.31 5.95 -28.00
N GLY A 419 11.18 5.95 -29.32
CA GLY A 419 9.96 5.52 -30.01
C GLY A 419 8.86 6.58 -30.04
N ASP A 420 9.13 7.78 -29.50
CA ASP A 420 8.18 8.90 -29.51
C ASP A 420 8.09 9.53 -30.90
N ASP A 421 6.86 9.79 -31.33
CA ASP A 421 6.59 10.65 -32.47
C ASP A 421 7.05 12.08 -32.19
N ARG A 422 7.63 12.72 -33.21
CA ARG A 422 7.80 14.18 -33.20
C ARG A 422 6.70 14.83 -34.01
N ILE A 423 5.93 15.71 -33.38
CA ILE A 423 4.85 16.44 -34.04
C ILE A 423 5.05 17.95 -33.99
N ALA A 424 4.50 18.65 -34.97
CA ALA A 424 4.32 20.10 -34.93
C ALA A 424 2.81 20.40 -34.79
N LEU A 425 2.47 21.25 -33.81
CA LEU A 425 1.11 21.73 -33.60
C LEU A 425 1.02 23.17 -34.08
N ARG A 426 0.30 23.40 -35.18
CA ARG A 426 0.14 24.74 -35.78
C ARG A 426 -1.27 25.28 -35.56
N SER A 427 -1.36 26.45 -34.96
CA SER A 427 -2.62 27.17 -34.73
C SER A 427 -3.30 27.45 -36.08
N ARG A 428 -4.56 27.05 -36.23
CA ARG A 428 -5.37 27.40 -37.41
C ARG A 428 -5.81 28.87 -37.40
N THR A 429 -5.84 29.52 -36.24
CA THR A 429 -6.16 30.93 -36.11
C THR A 429 -5.01 31.84 -36.55
N THR A 430 -3.77 31.54 -36.11
CA THR A 430 -2.61 32.42 -36.34
C THR A 430 -1.59 31.89 -37.33
N GLY A 431 -1.62 30.59 -37.64
CA GLY A 431 -0.61 29.89 -38.46
C GLY A 431 0.72 29.64 -37.76
N ARG A 432 0.87 30.03 -36.49
CA ARG A 432 2.10 29.85 -35.69
C ARG A 432 2.15 28.48 -35.03
N LEU A 433 3.36 28.02 -34.72
CA LEU A 433 3.57 26.78 -33.97
C LEU A 433 3.33 27.03 -32.48
N LEU A 434 2.78 26.03 -31.78
CA LEU A 434 2.69 26.04 -30.33
C LEU A 434 4.10 26.13 -29.73
N GLY A 435 4.36 27.20 -28.98
CA GLY A 435 5.67 27.41 -28.33
C GLY A 435 6.84 27.54 -29.31
N ASP A 436 6.58 27.88 -30.58
CA ASP A 436 7.57 28.03 -31.66
C ASP A 436 8.50 26.81 -31.85
N THR A 437 8.04 25.59 -31.50
CA THR A 437 8.83 24.36 -31.54
C THR A 437 8.01 23.15 -32.03
N ALA A 438 8.69 22.03 -32.25
CA ALA A 438 8.06 20.70 -32.39
C ALA A 438 8.20 19.93 -31.07
N PHE A 439 7.34 18.94 -30.84
CA PHE A 439 7.31 18.17 -29.59
C PHE A 439 7.54 16.68 -29.85
N ASP A 440 8.43 16.07 -29.07
CA ASP A 440 8.42 14.63 -28.86
C ASP A 440 7.22 14.29 -27.96
N VAL A 441 6.39 13.34 -28.38
CA VAL A 441 5.11 12.99 -27.71
C VAL A 441 5.20 11.59 -27.11
N THR A 442 5.12 11.53 -25.79
CA THR A 442 5.03 10.26 -25.06
C THR A 442 3.62 10.10 -24.49
N GLU A 443 3.03 8.93 -24.70
CA GLU A 443 1.69 8.57 -24.21
C GLU A 443 1.79 7.54 -23.07
N TRP A 444 1.03 7.77 -22.00
CA TRP A 444 1.17 7.12 -20.70
C TRP A 444 -0.08 6.35 -20.25
N GLY A 445 -1.01 6.07 -21.16
CA GLY A 445 -2.32 5.46 -20.92
C GLY A 445 -3.45 6.50 -20.99
N ASP A 446 -4.68 6.04 -21.24
CA ASP A 446 -5.91 6.86 -21.19
C ASP A 446 -5.83 8.18 -22.01
N ASP A 447 -5.15 8.12 -23.16
CA ASP A 447 -4.86 9.23 -24.08
C ASP A 447 -4.07 10.39 -23.45
N VAL A 448 -3.46 10.16 -22.29
CA VAL A 448 -2.68 11.16 -21.57
C VAL A 448 -1.27 11.20 -22.15
N VAL A 449 -0.90 12.37 -22.66
CA VAL A 449 0.41 12.61 -23.27
C VAL A 449 1.21 13.67 -22.53
N THR A 450 2.53 13.57 -22.62
CA THR A 450 3.46 14.65 -22.29
C THR A 450 4.12 15.16 -23.57
N LEU A 451 4.26 16.48 -23.67
CA LEU A 451 4.83 17.15 -24.85
C LEU A 451 6.19 17.74 -24.48
N ARG A 452 7.29 17.16 -24.99
CA ARG A 452 8.64 17.63 -24.72
C ARG A 452 9.21 18.38 -25.92
N SER A 453 9.60 19.64 -25.74
CA SER A 453 10.14 20.47 -26.82
C SER A 453 11.40 19.84 -27.42
N ALA A 454 11.41 19.72 -28.74
CA ALA A 454 12.54 19.19 -29.50
C ALA A 454 13.78 20.11 -29.44
N ASP A 455 13.58 21.41 -29.20
CA ASP A 455 14.66 22.40 -29.17
C ASP A 455 15.30 22.54 -27.78
N THR A 456 14.50 22.42 -26.71
CA THR A 456 14.97 22.68 -25.34
C THR A 456 15.05 21.44 -24.46
N GLY A 457 14.40 20.33 -24.85
CA GLY A 457 14.27 19.14 -24.01
C GLY A 457 13.36 19.30 -22.80
N ARG A 458 12.65 20.42 -22.67
CA ARG A 458 11.74 20.72 -21.55
C ARG A 458 10.29 20.40 -21.88
N HIS A 459 9.51 20.09 -20.86
CA HIS A 459 8.09 19.79 -20.97
C HIS A 459 7.25 21.05 -21.10
N LEU A 460 6.23 20.97 -21.97
CA LEU A 460 5.12 21.90 -21.99
C LEU A 460 4.29 21.70 -20.71
N GLY A 461 3.93 22.79 -20.03
CA GLY A 461 3.06 22.77 -18.85
C GLY A 461 2.08 23.93 -18.84
N ALA A 462 0.97 23.78 -18.13
CA ALA A 462 -0.04 24.82 -17.95
C ALA A 462 0.13 25.53 -16.60
N LYS A 463 0.77 26.70 -16.56
CA LYS A 463 1.01 27.47 -15.32
C LYS A 463 0.29 28.81 -15.37
N ASP A 464 -0.39 29.18 -14.28
CA ASP A 464 -1.11 30.44 -14.15
C ASP A 464 -2.04 30.74 -15.35
N GLY A 465 -2.68 29.68 -15.89
CA GLY A 465 -3.57 29.77 -17.06
C GLY A 465 -2.86 29.95 -18.41
N SER A 466 -1.54 29.92 -18.47
CA SER A 466 -0.72 30.03 -19.69
C SER A 466 0.03 28.74 -19.99
N LEU A 467 0.39 28.51 -21.26
CA LEU A 467 1.30 27.43 -21.63
C LEU A 467 2.76 27.90 -21.62
N VAL A 468 3.61 27.14 -20.94
CA VAL A 468 5.05 27.43 -20.81
C VAL A 468 5.88 26.17 -21.06
N ILE A 469 7.13 26.34 -21.52
CA ILE A 469 8.09 25.25 -21.75
C ILE A 469 9.27 25.46 -20.80
N GLU A 470 9.16 24.89 -19.60
CA GLU A 470 10.06 25.22 -18.49
C GLU A 470 10.59 24.00 -17.75
N GLU A 471 9.77 22.97 -17.57
CA GLU A 471 10.09 21.87 -16.67
C GLU A 471 11.03 20.86 -17.31
N GLU A 472 12.17 20.61 -16.67
CA GLU A 472 13.10 19.55 -17.07
C GLU A 472 12.63 18.18 -16.56
N ARG A 473 11.86 18.16 -15.46
CA ARG A 473 11.37 16.94 -14.81
C ARG A 473 9.93 17.17 -14.33
N ILE A 474 9.08 16.17 -14.53
CA ILE A 474 7.73 16.16 -13.97
C ILE A 474 7.84 15.66 -12.54
N LYS A 475 7.87 16.57 -11.56
CA LYS A 475 7.91 16.25 -10.12
C LYS A 475 7.28 17.35 -9.28
N SER A 476 5.95 17.39 -9.28
CA SER A 476 5.12 18.32 -8.51
C SER A 476 3.89 17.60 -7.96
N TRP A 477 3.27 18.17 -6.93
CA TRP A 477 2.00 17.66 -6.39
C TRP A 477 0.87 17.76 -7.44
N ASP A 478 0.78 18.91 -8.09
CA ASP A 478 -0.09 19.14 -9.23
C ASP A 478 0.72 18.96 -10.52
N VAL A 479 0.36 17.99 -11.35
CA VAL A 479 1.07 17.69 -12.60
C VAL A 479 0.47 18.53 -13.73
N TYR A 480 1.14 19.61 -14.11
CA TYR A 480 0.67 20.57 -15.10
C TYR A 480 1.06 20.20 -16.54
N GLU A 481 1.91 19.19 -16.71
CA GLU A 481 2.58 18.82 -17.96
C GLU A 481 1.84 17.75 -18.77
N THR A 482 0.65 17.36 -18.31
CA THR A 482 -0.17 16.31 -18.92
C THR A 482 -1.30 16.89 -19.77
N PHE A 483 -1.46 16.35 -20.97
CA PHE A 483 -2.44 16.81 -21.95
C PHE A 483 -3.18 15.67 -22.63
N ARG A 484 -4.31 15.97 -23.26
CA ARG A 484 -4.98 15.15 -24.26
C ARG A 484 -5.00 15.90 -25.60
N LEU A 485 -4.69 15.18 -26.67
CA LEU A 485 -4.81 15.65 -28.05
C LEU A 485 -6.11 15.10 -28.64
N GLU A 486 -7.21 15.81 -28.41
CA GLU A 486 -8.55 15.33 -28.78
C GLU A 486 -8.81 15.57 -30.28
N PRO A 487 -9.13 14.53 -31.08
CA PRO A 487 -9.37 14.70 -32.51
C PRO A 487 -10.65 15.50 -32.79
N VAL A 488 -10.64 16.32 -33.84
CA VAL A 488 -11.83 17.04 -34.30
C VAL A 488 -12.62 16.18 -35.28
N ALA A 489 -13.92 16.05 -35.06
CA ALA A 489 -14.81 15.31 -35.94
C ALA A 489 -14.68 15.81 -37.40
N ASP A 490 -14.61 14.86 -38.34
CA ASP A 490 -14.48 15.09 -39.79
C ASP A 490 -13.19 15.80 -40.26
N ASP A 491 -12.18 15.99 -39.40
CA ASP A 491 -10.87 16.57 -39.74
C ASP A 491 -9.75 15.87 -38.95
N SER A 492 -9.25 14.75 -39.47
CA SER A 492 -8.26 13.88 -38.80
C SER A 492 -6.91 14.54 -38.53
N ASP A 493 -6.59 15.61 -39.27
CA ASP A 493 -5.33 16.33 -39.13
C ASP A 493 -5.43 17.45 -38.10
N THR A 494 -6.59 17.62 -37.46
CA THR A 494 -6.86 18.68 -36.50
C THR A 494 -7.17 18.12 -35.12
N VAL A 495 -6.50 18.67 -34.10
CA VAL A 495 -6.70 18.30 -32.70
C VAL A 495 -6.99 19.53 -31.83
N LEU A 496 -7.64 19.28 -30.69
CA LEU A 496 -7.77 20.20 -29.57
C LEU A 496 -6.75 19.79 -28.51
N LEU A 497 -6.12 20.78 -27.88
CA LEU A 497 -5.20 20.54 -26.78
C LEU A 497 -5.91 20.83 -25.46
N ARG A 498 -6.08 19.80 -24.63
CA ARG A 498 -6.71 19.91 -23.31
C ARG A 498 -5.72 19.52 -22.23
N ASN A 499 -5.56 20.36 -21.20
CA ASN A 499 -4.75 20.00 -20.04
C ASN A 499 -5.55 19.06 -19.13
N VAL A 500 -4.90 18.00 -18.65
CA VAL A 500 -5.56 16.94 -17.88
C VAL A 500 -5.95 17.44 -16.49
N LEU A 501 -5.04 18.11 -15.78
CA LEU A 501 -5.27 18.62 -14.42
C LEU A 501 -6.41 19.64 -14.37
N THR A 502 -6.35 20.68 -15.21
CA THR A 502 -7.36 21.76 -15.19
C THR A 502 -8.65 21.39 -15.92
N GLY A 503 -8.62 20.35 -16.76
CA GLY A 503 -9.73 19.98 -17.64
C GLY A 503 -10.04 21.01 -18.73
N ARG A 504 -9.23 22.07 -18.89
CA ARG A 504 -9.46 23.19 -19.81
C ARG A 504 -8.68 23.04 -21.11
N TYR A 505 -9.21 23.68 -22.16
CA TYR A 505 -8.65 23.69 -23.50
C TYR A 505 -7.75 24.91 -23.74
N ALA A 506 -6.77 24.72 -24.62
CA ALA A 506 -5.91 25.78 -25.09
C ALA A 506 -6.66 26.73 -26.04
N ALA A 507 -6.38 28.02 -25.92
CA ALA A 507 -6.84 29.09 -26.80
C ALA A 507 -5.70 30.05 -27.12
N VAL A 508 -5.73 30.63 -28.31
CA VAL A 508 -4.68 31.53 -28.82
C VAL A 508 -5.21 32.95 -28.88
N ASP A 509 -4.43 33.91 -28.38
CA ASP A 509 -4.68 35.33 -28.62
C ASP A 509 -4.30 35.67 -30.07
N PRO A 510 -5.25 36.12 -30.92
CA PRO A 510 -4.96 36.42 -32.32
C PRO A 510 -4.04 37.63 -32.53
N ALA A 511 -3.88 38.50 -31.52
CA ALA A 511 -3.10 39.73 -31.62
C ALA A 511 -1.60 39.48 -31.45
N ASP A 512 -1.20 38.69 -30.46
CA ASP A 512 0.21 38.43 -30.15
C ASP A 512 0.63 36.96 -30.30
N GLY A 513 -0.33 36.03 -30.40
CA GLY A 513 -0.10 34.60 -30.52
C GLY A 513 0.12 33.88 -29.19
N GLY A 514 -0.07 34.56 -28.05
CA GLY A 514 0.02 33.94 -26.72
C GLY A 514 -1.00 32.82 -26.54
N VAL A 515 -0.63 31.76 -25.84
CA VAL A 515 -1.48 30.57 -25.64
C VAL A 515 -1.85 30.43 -24.17
N SER A 516 -3.16 30.39 -23.92
CA SER A 516 -3.73 30.19 -22.58
C SER A 516 -4.49 28.87 -22.51
N VAL A 517 -4.60 28.27 -21.33
CA VAL A 517 -5.41 27.06 -21.07
C VAL A 517 -6.54 27.40 -20.12
N THR A 518 -7.52 28.13 -20.66
CA THR A 518 -8.61 28.72 -19.86
C THR A 518 -10.00 28.36 -20.36
N VAL A 519 -10.11 27.79 -21.56
CA VAL A 519 -11.41 27.56 -22.22
C VAL A 519 -12.05 26.28 -21.71
N GLU A 520 -13.34 26.31 -21.41
CA GLU A 520 -14.07 25.17 -20.83
C GLU A 520 -14.72 24.26 -21.88
N THR A 521 -14.94 24.76 -23.10
CA THR A 521 -15.71 24.05 -24.14
C THR A 521 -14.87 23.73 -25.38
N PRO A 522 -15.04 22.54 -25.98
CA PRO A 522 -14.35 22.18 -27.23
C PRO A 522 -14.59 23.15 -28.38
N GLU A 523 -15.78 23.75 -28.45
CA GLU A 523 -16.18 24.62 -29.57
C GLU A 523 -15.34 25.90 -29.63
N ALA A 524 -15.01 26.44 -28.46
CA ALA A 524 -14.24 27.66 -28.29
C ALA A 524 -12.72 27.42 -28.22
N ALA A 525 -12.28 26.17 -28.21
CA ALA A 525 -10.87 25.81 -28.18
C ALA A 525 -10.16 26.16 -29.50
N GLU A 526 -8.86 26.45 -29.41
CA GLU A 526 -8.02 26.56 -30.59
C GLU A 526 -7.93 25.21 -31.31
N ARG A 527 -8.03 25.26 -32.63
CA ARG A 527 -7.83 24.10 -33.51
C ARG A 527 -6.39 24.07 -33.97
N TRP A 528 -5.69 22.99 -33.66
CA TRP A 528 -4.29 22.80 -34.02
C TRP A 528 -4.20 21.80 -35.17
N SER A 529 -3.60 22.18 -36.30
CA SER A 529 -3.21 21.19 -37.29
C SER A 529 -1.99 20.42 -36.77
N ARG A 530 -2.14 19.09 -36.66
CA ARG A 530 -1.10 18.15 -36.24
C ARG A 530 -0.34 17.67 -37.46
N GLU A 531 0.95 17.97 -37.51
CA GLU A 531 1.88 17.48 -38.54
C GLU A 531 2.86 16.49 -37.91
N LEU A 532 2.96 15.28 -38.45
CA LEU A 532 4.00 14.32 -38.07
C LEU A 532 5.32 14.74 -38.73
N VAL A 533 6.29 15.13 -37.91
CA VAL A 533 7.63 15.55 -38.35
C VAL A 533 8.59 14.36 -38.38
N ARG A 534 8.45 13.44 -37.43
CA ARG A 534 9.26 12.22 -37.30
C ARG A 534 8.41 11.11 -36.73
N ASP A 535 8.44 9.95 -37.38
CA ASP A 535 7.73 8.74 -36.96
C ASP A 535 8.63 7.94 -36.00
N GLY A 536 8.27 7.91 -34.72
CA GLY A 536 9.07 7.26 -33.69
C GLY A 536 9.09 5.74 -33.81
N ALA A 537 7.98 5.16 -34.28
CA ALA A 537 7.86 3.72 -34.47
C ALA A 537 8.73 3.23 -35.63
N GLU A 538 8.79 3.97 -36.74
CA GLU A 538 9.67 3.63 -37.86
C GLU A 538 11.16 3.79 -37.52
N GLU A 539 11.54 4.79 -36.72
CA GLU A 539 12.91 4.91 -36.21
C GLU A 539 13.30 3.72 -35.31
N ALA A 540 12.39 3.31 -34.43
CA ALA A 540 12.58 2.15 -33.58
C ALA A 540 12.72 0.85 -34.40
N ARG A 541 11.86 0.65 -35.41
CA ARG A 541 11.97 -0.49 -36.34
C ARG A 541 13.31 -0.49 -37.07
N ALA A 542 13.75 0.66 -37.59
CA ALA A 542 15.02 0.77 -38.30
C ALA A 542 16.23 0.49 -37.39
N ALA A 543 16.21 0.99 -36.15
CA ALA A 543 17.25 0.72 -35.16
C ALA A 543 17.31 -0.76 -34.79
N ALA A 544 16.15 -1.38 -34.52
CA ALA A 544 16.03 -2.79 -34.17
C ALA A 544 16.48 -3.72 -35.30
N ALA A 545 16.05 -3.44 -36.54
CA ALA A 545 16.39 -4.24 -37.72
C ALA A 545 17.90 -4.24 -38.04
N ALA A 546 18.60 -3.19 -37.62
CA ALA A 546 20.02 -3.06 -37.87
C ALA A 546 20.87 -3.49 -36.65
N ALA A 547 20.27 -3.73 -35.49
CA ALA A 547 20.90 -4.27 -34.29
C ALA A 547 20.88 -5.82 -34.29
N ASP A 548 21.75 -6.43 -33.48
CA ASP A 548 21.76 -7.88 -33.26
C ASP A 548 20.63 -8.33 -32.32
N LEU A 549 20.20 -7.44 -31.42
CA LEU A 549 19.06 -7.62 -30.52
C LEU A 549 18.46 -6.28 -30.10
N ALA A 550 17.20 -6.30 -29.65
CA ALA A 550 16.52 -5.13 -29.11
C ALA A 550 16.17 -5.33 -27.63
N VAL A 551 16.43 -4.32 -26.81
CA VAL A 551 15.93 -4.20 -25.42
C VAL A 551 14.87 -3.11 -25.43
N VAL A 552 13.60 -3.51 -25.35
CA VAL A 552 12.45 -2.59 -25.36
C VAL A 552 12.04 -2.31 -23.92
N VAL A 553 12.09 -1.05 -23.49
CA VAL A 553 11.82 -0.60 -22.12
C VAL A 553 10.51 0.19 -22.05
N LEU A 554 9.49 -0.42 -21.44
CA LEU A 554 8.12 0.12 -21.34
C LEU A 554 7.66 0.16 -19.87
N GLY A 555 6.52 0.80 -19.61
CA GLY A 555 5.91 0.86 -18.28
C GLY A 555 5.20 2.18 -18.00
N ASN A 556 5.33 2.69 -16.78
CA ASN A 556 4.71 3.95 -16.36
C ASN A 556 5.73 5.04 -16.03
N HIS A 557 5.25 6.28 -16.08
CA HIS A 557 5.82 7.36 -15.29
C HIS A 557 5.27 7.26 -13.86
N PRO A 558 6.07 7.40 -12.79
CA PRO A 558 5.59 7.26 -11.40
C PRO A 558 4.50 8.26 -11.00
N LEU A 559 4.39 9.38 -11.72
CA LEU A 559 3.46 10.48 -11.41
C LEU A 559 2.32 10.68 -12.43
N ILE A 560 2.11 9.74 -13.37
CA ILE A 560 1.07 9.87 -14.40
C ILE A 560 0.28 8.57 -14.48
N ASN A 561 -1.06 8.66 -14.43
CA ASN A 561 -2.00 7.54 -14.55
C ASN A 561 -1.73 6.41 -13.55
N GLY A 562 -1.57 6.77 -12.29
CA GLY A 562 -1.25 5.86 -11.18
C GLY A 562 -0.25 6.52 -10.26
N ARG A 563 -0.74 7.14 -9.19
CA ARG A 563 0.03 7.78 -8.12
C ARG A 563 -0.89 8.02 -6.92
N GLU A 564 -0.36 8.48 -5.79
CA GLU A 564 -1.22 9.05 -4.75
C GLU A 564 -2.16 10.12 -5.37
N THR A 565 -3.42 10.16 -4.93
CA THR A 565 -4.56 10.95 -5.48
C THR A 565 -5.12 10.49 -6.83
N GLN A 566 -4.59 9.42 -7.43
CA GLN A 566 -5.05 8.94 -8.73
C GLN A 566 -4.86 7.43 -8.90
N ASP A 567 -5.94 6.67 -8.88
CA ASP A 567 -5.91 5.24 -9.23
C ASP A 567 -5.78 5.02 -10.74
N ARG A 568 -5.35 3.81 -11.13
CA ARG A 568 -5.32 3.37 -12.51
C ARG A 568 -6.71 2.91 -12.95
N THR A 569 -7.03 3.10 -14.22
CA THR A 569 -8.29 2.63 -14.83
C THR A 569 -8.26 1.13 -15.16
N GLY A 570 -7.07 0.56 -15.35
CA GLY A 570 -6.87 -0.85 -15.70
C GLY A 570 -5.41 -1.30 -15.62
N THR A 571 -5.13 -2.50 -16.12
CA THR A 571 -3.79 -3.13 -16.06
C THR A 571 -3.09 -3.21 -17.43
N ALA A 572 -3.70 -2.71 -18.50
CA ALA A 572 -3.10 -2.73 -19.83
C ALA A 572 -1.89 -1.80 -19.93
N LEU A 573 -0.90 -2.17 -20.75
CA LEU A 573 0.13 -1.22 -21.19
C LEU A 573 -0.52 -0.10 -22.02
N PRO A 574 0.03 1.13 -22.01
CA PRO A 574 -0.40 2.18 -22.93
C PRO A 574 -0.39 1.68 -24.38
N GLU A 575 -1.43 2.00 -25.15
CA GLU A 575 -1.65 1.40 -26.47
C GLU A 575 -0.49 1.67 -27.42
N THR A 576 0.06 2.89 -27.36
CA THR A 576 1.22 3.32 -28.14
C THR A 576 2.47 2.52 -27.82
N GLN A 577 2.72 2.25 -26.54
CA GLN A 577 3.84 1.43 -26.07
C GLN A 577 3.69 -0.04 -26.50
N ALA A 578 2.46 -0.59 -26.41
CA ALA A 578 2.17 -1.94 -26.89
C ALA A 578 2.34 -2.05 -28.41
N ALA A 579 1.94 -1.02 -29.18
CA ALA A 579 2.13 -0.97 -30.62
C ALA A 579 3.62 -0.88 -31.00
N LEU A 580 4.40 -0.05 -30.29
CA LEU A 580 5.85 0.07 -30.46
C LEU A 580 6.55 -1.28 -30.26
N LEU A 581 6.20 -2.03 -29.20
CA LEU A 581 6.74 -3.35 -28.92
C LEU A 581 6.50 -4.32 -30.08
N ARG A 582 5.26 -4.38 -30.57
CA ARG A 582 4.87 -5.26 -31.68
C ARG A 582 5.63 -4.91 -32.95
N ALA A 583 5.78 -3.62 -33.25
CA ALA A 583 6.51 -3.15 -34.41
C ALA A 583 8.01 -3.52 -34.36
N VAL A 584 8.65 -3.39 -33.20
CA VAL A 584 10.05 -3.78 -33.00
C VAL A 584 10.23 -5.29 -33.10
N ALA A 585 9.38 -6.07 -32.42
CA ALA A 585 9.47 -7.54 -32.41
C ALA A 585 9.23 -8.15 -33.80
N GLU A 586 8.46 -7.50 -34.67
CA GLU A 586 8.24 -7.92 -36.05
C GLU A 586 9.55 -7.95 -36.87
N VAL A 587 10.43 -6.98 -36.64
CA VAL A 587 11.69 -6.84 -37.40
C VAL A 587 12.91 -7.40 -36.66
N GLN A 588 12.79 -7.60 -35.35
CA GLN A 588 13.85 -8.16 -34.50
C GLN A 588 13.28 -9.23 -33.54
N PRO A 589 13.28 -10.51 -33.92
CA PRO A 589 12.80 -11.60 -33.06
C PRO A 589 13.62 -11.79 -31.77
N ALA A 590 14.89 -11.36 -31.75
CA ALA A 590 15.70 -11.32 -30.53
C ALA A 590 15.40 -10.04 -29.73
N THR A 591 14.15 -9.94 -29.25
CA THR A 591 13.68 -8.81 -28.45
C THR A 591 13.50 -9.22 -26.99
N VAL A 592 14.09 -8.45 -26.08
CA VAL A 592 13.83 -8.50 -24.63
C VAL A 592 12.87 -7.36 -24.28
N LEU A 593 11.74 -7.68 -23.65
CA LEU A 593 10.92 -6.65 -23.00
C LEU A 593 11.40 -6.46 -21.56
N VAL A 594 11.77 -5.22 -21.23
CA VAL A 594 11.95 -4.75 -19.86
C VAL A 594 10.76 -3.89 -19.49
N VAL A 595 10.01 -4.29 -18.47
CA VAL A 595 8.94 -3.48 -17.89
C VAL A 595 9.49 -2.78 -16.65
N MET A 596 9.73 -1.47 -16.75
CA MET A 596 10.08 -0.63 -15.61
C MET A 596 8.80 -0.01 -15.07
N SER A 597 8.30 -0.53 -13.95
CA SER A 597 6.99 -0.10 -13.46
C SER A 597 6.74 -0.29 -11.97
N SER A 598 5.87 0.57 -11.48
CA SER A 598 5.25 0.56 -10.15
C SER A 598 4.18 -0.53 -9.97
N TYR A 599 3.64 -1.06 -11.07
CA TYR A 599 2.41 -1.83 -11.07
C TYR A 599 2.47 -3.11 -11.94
N PRO A 600 1.62 -4.12 -11.67
CA PRO A 600 1.41 -5.21 -12.61
C PRO A 600 0.81 -4.71 -13.91
N TYR A 601 1.29 -5.26 -15.02
CA TYR A 601 0.72 -5.06 -16.35
C TYR A 601 0.24 -6.38 -16.94
N ALA A 602 -0.87 -6.33 -17.67
CA ALA A 602 -1.32 -7.44 -18.51
C ALA A 602 -0.37 -7.57 -19.70
N LEU A 603 0.42 -8.64 -19.72
CA LEU A 603 1.50 -8.87 -20.70
C LEU A 603 1.26 -10.09 -21.59
N ASP A 604 0.01 -10.52 -21.77
CA ASP A 604 -0.35 -11.77 -22.47
C ASP A 604 0.32 -11.87 -23.86
N TRP A 605 0.29 -10.78 -24.64
CA TRP A 605 0.93 -10.75 -25.96
C TRP A 605 2.45 -10.94 -25.87
N ALA A 606 3.11 -10.28 -24.92
CA ALA A 606 4.56 -10.36 -24.75
C ALA A 606 5.00 -11.75 -24.26
N ASP A 607 4.24 -12.34 -23.33
CA ASP A 607 4.45 -13.71 -22.85
C ASP A 607 4.33 -14.72 -24.00
N GLU A 608 3.38 -14.56 -24.91
CA GLU A 608 3.22 -15.47 -26.05
C GLU A 608 4.31 -15.29 -27.12
N HIS A 609 4.72 -14.05 -27.42
CA HIS A 609 5.48 -13.75 -28.64
C HIS A 609 6.97 -13.45 -28.44
N LEU A 610 7.40 -13.06 -27.24
CA LEU A 610 8.79 -12.64 -27.00
C LEU A 610 9.62 -13.75 -26.34
N PRO A 611 10.91 -13.85 -26.67
CA PRO A 611 11.80 -14.82 -26.02
C PRO A 611 12.17 -14.45 -24.59
N ALA A 612 12.06 -13.18 -24.17
CA ALA A 612 12.39 -12.78 -22.80
C ALA A 612 11.56 -11.59 -22.31
N VAL A 613 11.11 -11.67 -21.05
CA VAL A 613 10.40 -10.61 -20.35
C VAL A 613 11.02 -10.45 -18.97
N VAL A 614 11.40 -9.22 -18.63
CA VAL A 614 12.03 -8.82 -17.37
C VAL A 614 11.21 -7.71 -16.74
N TRP A 615 11.04 -7.74 -15.42
CA TRP A 615 10.46 -6.65 -14.65
C TRP A 615 11.50 -6.06 -13.71
N THR A 616 11.47 -4.74 -13.59
CA THR A 616 12.11 -3.99 -12.51
C THR A 616 11.12 -2.94 -12.01
N SER A 617 11.15 -2.63 -10.72
CA SER A 617 10.48 -1.42 -10.23
C SER A 617 11.19 -0.18 -10.76
N HIS A 618 10.74 1.02 -10.39
CA HIS A 618 11.65 2.16 -10.41
C HIS A 618 12.79 1.88 -9.42
N GLY A 619 13.97 1.53 -9.94
CA GLY A 619 15.08 0.92 -9.20
C GLY A 619 16.02 1.92 -8.51
N GLY A 620 15.71 3.21 -8.56
CA GLY A 620 16.57 4.28 -8.05
C GLY A 620 17.76 4.57 -8.97
N GLN A 621 18.78 5.23 -8.41
CA GLN A 621 19.87 5.87 -9.17
C GLN A 621 20.78 4.91 -9.97
N GLU A 622 20.77 3.62 -9.62
CA GLU A 622 21.63 2.56 -10.19
C GLU A 622 20.87 1.56 -11.08
N THR A 623 19.64 1.89 -11.50
CA THR A 623 18.78 0.99 -12.29
C THR A 623 19.48 0.43 -13.53
N GLY A 624 20.24 1.26 -14.25
CA GLY A 624 20.94 0.85 -15.47
C GLY A 624 22.05 -0.17 -15.25
N HIS A 625 22.89 0.01 -14.24
CA HIS A 625 23.93 -0.98 -13.90
C HIS A 625 23.31 -2.31 -13.47
N ALA A 626 22.27 -2.24 -12.63
CA ALA A 626 21.56 -3.43 -12.17
C ALA A 626 20.97 -4.24 -13.32
N LEU A 627 20.23 -3.60 -14.23
CA LEU A 627 19.67 -4.28 -15.39
C LEU A 627 20.72 -4.78 -16.36
N ALA A 628 21.77 -3.99 -16.64
CA ALA A 628 22.86 -4.44 -17.51
C ALA A 628 23.55 -5.69 -16.93
N ALA A 629 23.82 -5.71 -15.62
CA ALA A 629 24.45 -6.84 -14.95
C ALA A 629 23.59 -8.11 -15.05
N VAL A 630 22.27 -8.01 -14.87
CA VAL A 630 21.37 -9.16 -15.01
C VAL A 630 21.23 -9.58 -16.47
N LEU A 631 20.99 -8.66 -17.41
CA LEU A 631 20.81 -9.00 -18.82
C LEU A 631 22.06 -9.68 -19.42
N LEU A 632 23.26 -9.29 -18.99
CA LEU A 632 24.53 -9.87 -19.45
C LEU A 632 24.97 -11.10 -18.63
N GLY A 633 24.24 -11.43 -17.56
CA GLY A 633 24.57 -12.56 -16.69
C GLY A 633 25.81 -12.37 -15.82
N ASP A 634 26.25 -11.12 -15.65
CA ASP A 634 27.24 -10.70 -14.64
C ASP A 634 26.63 -10.79 -13.22
N ALA A 635 25.31 -10.62 -13.13
CA ALA A 635 24.49 -10.89 -11.95
C ALA A 635 23.37 -11.91 -12.25
N GLU A 636 22.87 -12.56 -11.21
CA GLU A 636 21.75 -13.49 -11.29
C GLU A 636 20.42 -12.75 -11.11
N PRO A 637 19.37 -13.08 -11.89
CA PRO A 637 18.02 -12.60 -11.63
C PRO A 637 17.51 -13.25 -10.34
N ALA A 638 17.61 -12.51 -9.24
CA ALA A 638 17.35 -13.01 -7.90
C ALA A 638 16.02 -12.52 -7.30
N GLY A 639 15.29 -11.65 -8.01
CA GLY A 639 14.00 -11.16 -7.58
C GLY A 639 12.88 -12.18 -7.80
N ARG A 640 11.79 -12.04 -7.04
CA ARG A 640 10.53 -12.79 -7.19
C ARG A 640 9.35 -11.83 -7.04
N LEU A 641 8.30 -12.02 -7.83
CA LEU A 641 7.11 -11.17 -7.80
C LEU A 641 6.49 -11.12 -6.40
N PRO A 642 6.30 -9.92 -5.82
CA PRO A 642 5.62 -9.77 -4.53
C PRO A 642 4.08 -9.69 -4.66
N GLN A 643 3.55 -9.72 -5.88
CA GLN A 643 2.12 -9.66 -6.15
C GLN A 643 1.79 -10.41 -7.44
N THR A 644 0.54 -10.82 -7.58
CA THR A 644 0.05 -11.56 -8.74
C THR A 644 -0.08 -10.63 -9.95
N TRP A 645 0.41 -11.08 -11.11
CA TRP A 645 0.20 -10.43 -12.39
C TRP A 645 -0.91 -11.17 -13.13
N TYR A 646 -2.08 -10.54 -13.17
CA TYR A 646 -3.30 -11.04 -13.78
C TYR A 646 -3.25 -10.99 -15.30
N ARG A 647 -4.13 -11.77 -15.94
CA ARG A 647 -4.32 -11.71 -17.39
C ARG A 647 -5.14 -10.47 -17.77
N GLY A 648 -4.97 -10.01 -19.01
CA GLY A 648 -5.72 -8.85 -19.50
C GLY A 648 -7.24 -9.06 -19.61
N ASP A 649 -7.70 -10.31 -19.67
CA ASP A 649 -9.11 -10.70 -19.72
C ASP A 649 -9.68 -11.12 -18.36
N ASP A 650 -8.93 -10.98 -17.27
CA ASP A 650 -9.44 -11.22 -15.92
C ASP A 650 -10.43 -10.11 -15.51
N ASP A 651 -11.62 -10.50 -15.07
CA ASP A 651 -12.62 -9.59 -14.50
C ASP A 651 -12.15 -9.08 -13.13
N LEU A 652 -11.57 -7.88 -13.10
CA LEU A 652 -11.16 -7.22 -11.85
C LEU A 652 -12.40 -6.83 -11.02
N PRO A 653 -12.45 -7.10 -9.71
CA PRO A 653 -13.56 -6.68 -8.85
C PRO A 653 -13.67 -5.15 -8.82
N HIS A 654 -14.76 -4.62 -8.25
CA HIS A 654 -14.84 -3.17 -8.03
C HIS A 654 -13.70 -2.72 -7.09
N PRO A 655 -13.04 -1.56 -7.30
CA PRO A 655 -11.92 -1.12 -6.46
C PRO A 655 -12.24 -1.06 -4.96
N LEU A 656 -13.49 -0.75 -4.59
CA LEU A 656 -13.95 -0.72 -3.19
C LEU A 656 -14.46 -2.08 -2.66
N ASP A 657 -14.32 -3.17 -3.40
CA ASP A 657 -14.62 -4.51 -2.89
C ASP A 657 -13.41 -5.09 -2.14
N TYR A 658 -13.39 -4.86 -0.83
CA TYR A 658 -12.31 -5.32 0.05
C TYR A 658 -12.50 -6.76 0.54
N ASP A 659 -13.61 -7.45 0.22
CA ASP A 659 -13.75 -8.86 0.58
C ASP A 659 -12.99 -9.76 -0.41
N ILE A 660 -11.68 -9.87 -0.21
CA ILE A 660 -10.79 -10.70 -1.05
C ILE A 660 -11.21 -12.17 -1.12
N ILE A 661 -11.96 -12.66 -0.12
CA ILE A 661 -12.42 -14.06 -0.04
C ILE A 661 -13.55 -14.26 -1.04
N LYS A 662 -14.58 -13.41 -0.96
CA LYS A 662 -15.76 -13.50 -1.81
C LYS A 662 -15.49 -13.04 -3.24
N ALA A 663 -14.74 -11.95 -3.39
CA ALA A 663 -14.29 -11.43 -4.68
C ALA A 663 -13.36 -12.40 -5.41
N GLY A 664 -12.71 -13.32 -4.67
CA GLY A 664 -11.78 -14.28 -5.25
C GLY A 664 -10.54 -13.56 -5.76
N TRP A 665 -9.86 -12.83 -4.89
CA TRP A 665 -8.76 -11.96 -5.26
C TRP A 665 -7.47 -12.28 -4.49
N THR A 666 -6.32 -11.78 -4.98
CA THR A 666 -4.95 -12.19 -4.59
C THR A 666 -4.66 -13.66 -4.90
N TYR A 667 -3.39 -14.09 -4.82
CA TYR A 667 -3.04 -15.51 -5.01
C TYR A 667 -3.81 -16.46 -4.06
N GLN A 668 -4.28 -15.95 -2.91
CA GLN A 668 -4.98 -16.74 -1.91
C GLN A 668 -6.36 -17.21 -2.38
N TYR A 669 -7.08 -16.40 -3.16
CA TYR A 669 -8.48 -16.69 -3.53
C TYR A 669 -8.78 -16.55 -5.03
N HIS A 670 -7.85 -16.00 -5.82
CA HIS A 670 -7.99 -15.90 -7.27
C HIS A 670 -8.22 -17.27 -7.90
N ARG A 671 -9.24 -17.38 -8.75
CA ARG A 671 -9.72 -18.67 -9.28
C ARG A 671 -9.18 -19.00 -10.66
N ALA A 672 -8.91 -17.99 -11.47
CA ALA A 672 -8.27 -18.17 -12.76
C ALA A 672 -6.76 -18.41 -12.59
N ALA A 673 -6.11 -18.84 -13.67
CA ALA A 673 -4.66 -19.00 -13.69
C ALA A 673 -4.03 -17.65 -14.04
N PRO A 674 -3.23 -17.05 -13.13
CA PRO A 674 -2.60 -15.76 -13.41
C PRO A 674 -1.59 -15.87 -14.55
N LEU A 675 -1.21 -14.73 -15.14
CA LEU A 675 -0.14 -14.70 -16.14
C LEU A 675 1.20 -15.02 -15.48
N TYR A 676 1.52 -14.31 -14.40
CA TYR A 676 2.65 -14.62 -13.52
C TYR A 676 2.19 -14.63 -12.06
N PRO A 677 2.31 -15.76 -11.34
CA PRO A 677 1.79 -15.88 -9.99
C PRO A 677 2.67 -15.16 -8.95
N PHE A 678 2.09 -14.86 -7.79
CA PHE A 678 2.85 -14.46 -6.61
C PHE A 678 4.06 -15.38 -6.36
N GLY A 679 5.22 -14.79 -6.05
CA GLY A 679 6.48 -15.48 -5.84
C GLY A 679 7.20 -15.91 -7.12
N HIS A 680 6.68 -15.64 -8.32
CA HIS A 680 7.30 -16.03 -9.59
C HIS A 680 8.57 -15.25 -9.91
N GLY A 681 9.55 -15.93 -10.48
CA GLY A 681 10.77 -15.34 -11.03
C GLY A 681 11.78 -16.41 -11.39
N LEU A 682 12.34 -16.32 -12.58
CA LEU A 682 13.28 -17.29 -13.13
C LEU A 682 14.72 -17.01 -12.66
N SER A 683 15.58 -18.00 -12.86
CA SER A 683 17.01 -18.01 -12.52
C SER A 683 17.81 -18.40 -13.77
N TYR A 684 19.09 -18.01 -13.87
CA TYR A 684 19.98 -18.54 -14.93
C TYR A 684 20.59 -19.89 -14.59
N THR A 685 20.28 -20.43 -13.41
CA THR A 685 20.62 -21.79 -13.00
C THR A 685 19.39 -22.56 -12.55
N ASP A 686 19.44 -23.87 -12.65
CA ASP A 686 18.39 -24.77 -12.20
C ASP A 686 18.59 -25.15 -10.73
N PHE A 687 17.48 -25.22 -9.99
CA PHE A 687 17.45 -25.80 -8.66
C PHE A 687 16.67 -27.11 -8.66
N ALA A 688 16.99 -28.02 -7.74
CA ALA A 688 16.20 -29.20 -7.46
C ALA A 688 15.87 -29.24 -5.96
N TYR A 689 14.65 -29.65 -5.64
CA TYR A 689 14.17 -29.78 -4.27
C TYR A 689 14.04 -31.27 -3.95
N ARG A 690 14.51 -31.68 -2.78
CA ARG A 690 14.40 -33.07 -2.30
C ARG A 690 14.35 -33.13 -0.78
N ASP A 691 14.11 -34.33 -0.28
CA ASP A 691 14.17 -34.64 1.15
C ASP A 691 13.23 -33.77 2.01
N LEU A 692 12.01 -33.47 1.51
CA LEU A 692 10.97 -32.87 2.36
C LEU A 692 10.63 -33.84 3.50
N ARG A 693 10.83 -33.39 4.73
CA ARG A 693 10.53 -34.17 5.94
C ARG A 693 9.83 -33.27 6.95
N LEU A 694 8.77 -33.82 7.52
CA LEU A 694 8.04 -33.25 8.65
C LEU A 694 8.55 -33.93 9.93
N SER A 695 8.69 -33.18 11.02
CA SER A 695 9.03 -33.78 12.33
C SER A 695 7.95 -34.74 12.85
N SER A 696 6.70 -34.54 12.42
CA SER A 696 5.56 -35.45 12.61
C SER A 696 4.52 -35.21 11.51
N GLU A 697 3.82 -36.25 11.08
CA GLU A 697 2.67 -36.16 10.16
C GLU A 697 1.36 -35.86 10.91
N VAL A 698 1.39 -35.93 12.25
CA VAL A 698 0.25 -35.64 13.13
C VAL A 698 0.66 -34.61 14.17
N MET A 699 -0.11 -33.55 14.33
CA MET A 699 0.19 -32.46 15.28
C MET A 699 -1.06 -32.03 16.04
N PRO A 700 -1.00 -31.76 17.36
CA PRO A 700 -2.11 -31.10 18.05
C PRO A 700 -2.20 -29.62 17.64
N GLN A 701 -3.37 -29.01 17.85
CA GLN A 701 -3.64 -27.58 17.55
C GLN A 701 -2.64 -26.60 18.19
N ASP A 702 -2.06 -26.94 19.35
CA ASP A 702 -1.05 -26.16 20.07
C ASP A 702 0.39 -26.62 19.80
N GLY A 703 0.57 -27.55 18.87
CA GLY A 703 1.85 -28.12 18.52
C GLY A 703 2.70 -27.22 17.63
N SER A 704 3.90 -27.70 17.30
CA SER A 704 4.79 -26.99 16.40
C SER A 704 5.66 -27.97 15.61
N LEU A 705 5.65 -27.75 14.29
CA LEU A 705 6.18 -28.63 13.25
C LEU A 705 7.54 -28.11 12.77
N ASP A 706 8.53 -28.98 12.65
CA ASP A 706 9.73 -28.68 11.87
C ASP A 706 9.54 -29.23 10.46
N VAL A 707 9.71 -28.36 9.47
CA VAL A 707 9.67 -28.70 8.05
C VAL A 707 11.08 -28.55 7.50
N SER A 708 11.72 -29.66 7.13
CA SER A 708 13.06 -29.63 6.53
C SER A 708 13.02 -29.99 5.05
N VAL A 709 13.81 -29.31 4.24
CA VAL A 709 13.93 -29.55 2.80
C VAL A 709 15.37 -29.27 2.35
N THR A 710 15.85 -29.99 1.34
CA THR A 710 17.15 -29.71 0.72
C THR A 710 16.94 -29.06 -0.65
N VAL A 711 17.55 -27.91 -0.85
CA VAL A 711 17.66 -27.25 -2.16
C VAL A 711 19.05 -27.53 -2.72
N ALA A 712 19.12 -27.95 -3.98
CA ALA A 712 20.37 -28.22 -4.68
C ALA A 712 20.43 -27.36 -5.94
N ASN A 713 21.53 -26.67 -6.18
CA ASN A 713 21.76 -26.02 -7.46
C ASN A 713 22.32 -27.07 -8.43
N THR A 714 21.51 -27.44 -9.42
CA THR A 714 21.83 -28.48 -10.40
C THR A 714 22.39 -27.93 -11.70
N GLY A 715 22.43 -26.61 -11.87
CA GLY A 715 23.02 -25.96 -13.03
C GLY A 715 24.53 -25.73 -12.91
N ALA A 716 25.07 -24.94 -13.84
CA ALA A 716 26.51 -24.77 -14.03
C ALA A 716 27.09 -23.50 -13.38
N ARG A 717 26.26 -22.67 -12.74
CA ARG A 717 26.66 -21.39 -12.14
C ARG A 717 25.99 -21.19 -10.78
N PRO A 718 26.59 -20.39 -9.87
CA PRO A 718 25.93 -20.04 -8.62
C PRO A 718 24.63 -19.27 -8.89
N GLY A 719 23.64 -19.44 -8.02
CA GLY A 719 22.34 -18.77 -8.15
C GLY A 719 21.69 -18.48 -6.81
N SER A 720 20.68 -17.62 -6.83
CA SER A 720 19.81 -17.33 -5.68
C SER A 720 18.44 -17.99 -5.88
N GLU A 721 17.93 -18.64 -4.84
CA GLU A 721 16.61 -19.25 -4.81
C GLU A 721 15.80 -18.76 -3.61
N VAL A 722 14.50 -18.55 -3.80
CA VAL A 722 13.57 -18.23 -2.72
C VAL A 722 12.71 -19.47 -2.46
N VAL A 723 13.00 -20.16 -1.36
CA VAL A 723 12.21 -21.31 -0.91
C VAL A 723 10.99 -20.81 -0.17
N GLN A 724 9.81 -21.04 -0.73
CA GLN A 724 8.54 -20.59 -0.17
C GLN A 724 7.82 -21.78 0.48
N LEU A 725 7.38 -21.60 1.72
CA LEU A 725 6.64 -22.59 2.50
C LEU A 725 5.19 -22.12 2.62
N TYR A 726 4.29 -22.93 2.09
CA TYR A 726 2.87 -22.70 2.09
C TYR A 726 2.11 -23.79 2.83
N VAL A 727 0.87 -23.48 3.21
CA VAL A 727 -0.10 -24.45 3.71
C VAL A 727 -1.44 -24.29 2.99
N ARG A 728 -2.18 -25.39 2.85
CA ARG A 728 -3.60 -25.37 2.49
C ARG A 728 -4.39 -26.42 3.26
N ALA A 729 -5.62 -26.08 3.64
CA ALA A 729 -6.56 -27.02 4.25
C ALA A 729 -7.33 -27.76 3.13
N LEU A 730 -7.55 -29.07 3.28
CA LEU A 730 -8.18 -29.88 2.23
C LEU A 730 -9.70 -29.93 2.33
N ASP A 731 -10.23 -30.04 3.54
CA ASP A 731 -11.68 -30.19 3.82
C ASP A 731 -12.17 -29.13 4.82
N ALA A 732 -11.80 -27.86 4.58
CA ALA A 732 -12.21 -26.76 5.45
C ALA A 732 -13.73 -26.53 5.42
N ARG A 733 -14.34 -26.28 6.59
CA ARG A 733 -15.78 -25.92 6.69
C ARG A 733 -16.11 -24.50 6.20
N TYR A 734 -15.07 -23.72 5.93
CA TYR A 734 -15.10 -22.33 5.51
C TYR A 734 -14.41 -22.19 4.15
N ASP A 735 -14.59 -21.05 3.49
CA ASP A 735 -13.88 -20.76 2.23
C ASP A 735 -12.41 -20.48 2.52
N ALA A 736 -11.61 -21.54 2.53
CA ALA A 736 -10.18 -21.49 2.81
C ALA A 736 -9.40 -20.92 1.62
N PRO A 737 -8.26 -20.24 1.86
CA PRO A 737 -7.37 -19.85 0.78
C PRO A 737 -6.88 -21.09 0.04
N ARG A 738 -6.71 -20.98 -1.29
CA ARG A 738 -6.10 -22.00 -2.15
C ARG A 738 -4.72 -22.41 -1.63
N LEU A 739 -4.00 -21.41 -1.15
CA LEU A 739 -2.65 -21.51 -0.62
C LEU A 739 -2.40 -20.31 0.29
N ARG A 740 -1.70 -20.52 1.41
CA ARG A 740 -1.30 -19.44 2.34
C ARG A 740 0.18 -19.54 2.63
N LEU A 741 0.94 -18.48 2.38
CA LEU A 741 2.36 -18.38 2.73
C LEU A 741 2.47 -18.38 4.25
N VAL A 742 3.34 -19.21 4.81
CA VAL A 742 3.58 -19.27 6.27
C VAL A 742 5.02 -18.95 6.65
N ASP A 743 5.97 -19.18 5.73
CA ASP A 743 7.37 -18.83 5.87
C ASP A 743 8.08 -18.80 4.50
N PHE A 744 9.26 -18.19 4.42
CA PHE A 744 10.13 -18.26 3.24
C PHE A 744 11.60 -18.09 3.62
N ARG A 745 12.50 -18.46 2.71
CA ARG A 745 13.93 -18.16 2.87
C ARG A 745 14.60 -17.97 1.52
N LYS A 746 15.30 -16.85 1.34
CA LYS A 746 16.23 -16.66 0.23
C LYS A 746 17.58 -17.28 0.56
N VAL A 747 18.14 -18.03 -0.38
CA VAL A 747 19.43 -18.72 -0.24
C VAL A 747 20.26 -18.53 -1.50
N ARG A 748 21.58 -18.46 -1.34
CA ARG A 748 22.53 -18.44 -2.47
C ARG A 748 23.34 -19.74 -2.45
N VAL A 749 23.21 -20.53 -3.51
CA VAL A 749 23.80 -21.88 -3.57
C VAL A 749 24.79 -21.95 -4.74
N GLY A 750 26.01 -22.41 -4.47
CA GLY A 750 27.04 -22.62 -5.50
C GLY A 750 26.66 -23.72 -6.49
N ALA A 751 27.26 -23.71 -7.69
CA ALA A 751 26.98 -24.73 -8.71
C ALA A 751 27.31 -26.15 -8.20
N GLY A 752 26.34 -27.07 -8.29
CA GLY A 752 26.48 -28.44 -7.78
C GLY A 752 26.42 -28.57 -6.25
N GLU A 753 26.27 -27.47 -5.51
CA GLU A 753 26.14 -27.49 -4.05
C GLU A 753 24.67 -27.69 -3.63
N SER A 754 24.46 -27.95 -2.34
CA SER A 754 23.13 -28.07 -1.76
C SER A 754 23.09 -27.47 -0.37
N GLU A 755 21.94 -26.93 -0.02
CA GLU A 755 21.65 -26.35 1.29
C GLU A 755 20.44 -27.03 1.91
N ALA A 756 20.55 -27.43 3.18
CA ALA A 756 19.45 -27.99 3.94
C ALA A 756 18.81 -26.89 4.78
N LEU A 757 17.50 -26.68 4.58
CA LEU A 757 16.72 -25.67 5.28
C LEU A 757 15.80 -26.35 6.30
N THR A 758 15.50 -25.63 7.37
CA THR A 758 14.50 -26.04 8.35
C THR A 758 13.69 -24.81 8.73
N PHE A 759 12.37 -24.96 8.64
CA PHE A 759 11.36 -24.00 9.01
C PHE A 759 10.65 -24.49 10.27
N ARG A 760 10.41 -23.58 11.22
CA ARG A 760 9.65 -23.86 12.44
C ARG A 760 8.26 -23.29 12.27
N LEU A 761 7.25 -24.16 12.16
CA LEU A 761 5.86 -23.79 11.96
C LEU A 761 5.03 -24.10 13.21
N PRO A 762 4.74 -23.12 14.08
CA PRO A 762 3.68 -23.24 15.07
C PRO A 762 2.35 -23.53 14.39
N VAL A 763 1.57 -24.51 14.88
CA VAL A 763 0.28 -24.89 14.27
C VAL A 763 -0.75 -23.77 14.37
N GLU A 764 -0.62 -22.88 15.35
CA GLU A 764 -1.40 -21.64 15.43
C GLU A 764 -1.30 -20.75 14.18
N ARG A 765 -0.24 -20.86 13.37
CA ARG A 765 -0.14 -20.14 12.08
C ARG A 765 -1.11 -20.67 11.01
N LEU A 766 -1.71 -21.84 11.25
CA LEU A 766 -2.79 -22.39 10.42
C LEU A 766 -4.15 -21.80 10.79
N ALA A 767 -4.22 -20.96 11.83
CA ALA A 767 -5.48 -20.45 12.32
C ALA A 767 -6.19 -19.58 11.28
N HIS A 768 -7.52 -19.63 11.32
CA HIS A 768 -8.41 -18.73 10.60
C HIS A 768 -9.30 -18.02 11.62
N TRP A 769 -9.83 -16.86 11.25
CA TRP A 769 -10.76 -16.14 12.09
C TRP A 769 -12.14 -16.79 12.02
N ASP A 770 -12.57 -17.39 13.12
CA ASP A 770 -13.88 -18.01 13.25
C ASP A 770 -14.90 -16.96 13.74
N VAL A 771 -15.70 -16.46 12.80
CA VAL A 771 -16.75 -15.46 13.06
C VAL A 771 -17.82 -15.94 14.05
N ALA A 772 -18.04 -17.26 14.21
CA ALA A 772 -18.98 -17.77 15.20
C ALA A 772 -18.45 -17.64 16.65
N ARG A 773 -17.12 -17.56 16.81
CA ARG A 773 -16.45 -17.42 18.10
C ARG A 773 -15.91 -16.03 18.36
N GLY A 774 -15.66 -15.25 17.31
CA GLY A 774 -14.93 -13.99 17.40
C GLY A 774 -13.48 -14.20 17.84
N ALA A 775 -12.83 -15.25 17.33
CA ALA A 775 -11.46 -15.60 17.68
C ALA A 775 -10.77 -16.40 16.57
N PHE A 776 -9.42 -16.36 16.56
CA PHE A 776 -8.62 -17.26 15.74
C PHE A 776 -8.76 -18.71 16.23
N THR A 777 -9.00 -19.64 15.31
CA THR A 777 -9.07 -21.08 15.60
C THR A 777 -8.31 -21.89 14.55
N VAL A 778 -7.70 -22.98 14.98
CA VAL A 778 -7.16 -24.00 14.08
C VAL A 778 -8.14 -25.16 14.07
N ASP A 779 -8.56 -25.60 12.90
CA ASP A 779 -9.47 -26.74 12.80
C ASP A 779 -8.68 -28.05 12.83
N PRO A 780 -9.19 -29.11 13.49
CA PRO A 780 -8.65 -30.44 13.25
C PRO A 780 -9.04 -30.90 11.84
N GLY A 781 -8.18 -31.71 11.22
CA GLY A 781 -8.39 -32.19 9.86
C GLY A 781 -7.10 -32.29 9.07
N ASP A 782 -7.24 -32.53 7.77
CA ASP A 782 -6.11 -32.73 6.88
C ASP A 782 -5.69 -31.43 6.19
N TYR A 783 -4.38 -31.20 6.23
CA TYR A 783 -3.67 -30.08 5.64
C TYR A 783 -2.55 -30.61 4.75
N GLU A 784 -2.10 -29.76 3.84
CA GLU A 784 -0.89 -30.01 3.06
C GLU A 784 0.15 -28.94 3.32
N ILE A 785 1.36 -29.39 3.61
CA ILE A 785 2.58 -28.58 3.66
C ILE A 785 3.18 -28.57 2.26
N VAL A 786 3.28 -27.39 1.66
CA VAL A 786 3.69 -27.22 0.26
C VAL A 786 4.99 -26.42 0.22
N ILE A 787 6.04 -27.02 -0.32
CA ILE A 787 7.24 -26.29 -0.75
C ILE A 787 7.05 -25.91 -2.21
N ALA A 788 7.26 -24.64 -2.51
CA ALA A 788 7.04 -24.10 -3.84
C ALA A 788 8.10 -23.05 -4.23
N ARG A 789 8.16 -22.77 -5.54
CA ARG A 789 8.94 -21.66 -6.11
C ARG A 789 8.09 -20.41 -6.32
N SER A 790 6.79 -20.58 -6.44
CA SER A 790 5.76 -19.55 -6.58
C SER A 790 4.41 -20.18 -6.22
N ALA A 791 3.36 -19.37 -6.07
CA ALA A 791 2.04 -19.84 -5.66
C ALA A 791 1.45 -20.94 -6.59
N GLU A 792 1.87 -20.99 -7.87
CA GLU A 792 1.42 -22.01 -8.83
C GLU A 792 2.50 -23.02 -9.24
N ASN A 793 3.70 -22.96 -8.64
CA ASN A 793 4.81 -23.91 -8.93
C ASN A 793 5.20 -24.69 -7.66
N HIS A 794 4.38 -25.71 -7.34
CA HIS A 794 4.59 -26.60 -6.20
C HIS A 794 5.63 -27.66 -6.54
N VAL A 795 6.68 -27.78 -5.73
CA VAL A 795 7.78 -28.72 -5.99
C VAL A 795 7.74 -29.95 -5.11
N LEU A 796 7.34 -29.81 -3.84
CA LEU A 796 7.18 -30.92 -2.90
C LEU A 796 5.95 -30.67 -2.02
N VAL A 797 5.20 -31.72 -1.73
CA VAL A 797 4.00 -31.67 -0.88
C VAL A 797 4.07 -32.79 0.15
N ALA A 798 3.72 -32.51 1.40
CA ALA A 798 3.60 -33.49 2.46
C ALA A 798 2.28 -33.32 3.22
N PRO A 799 1.57 -34.41 3.54
CA PRO A 799 0.34 -34.35 4.32
C PRO A 799 0.63 -34.05 5.80
N LEU A 800 -0.29 -33.34 6.44
CA LEU A 800 -0.30 -33.07 7.88
C LEU A 800 -1.73 -33.24 8.40
N THR A 801 -1.93 -34.10 9.38
CA THR A 801 -3.20 -34.18 10.11
C THR A 801 -3.10 -33.36 11.41
N VAL A 802 -3.93 -32.33 11.54
CA VAL A 802 -4.11 -31.61 12.79
C VAL A 802 -5.17 -32.31 13.62
N THR A 803 -4.85 -32.58 14.89
CA THR A 803 -5.74 -33.20 15.86
C THR A 803 -6.16 -32.19 16.92
N GLY A 804 -7.36 -32.37 17.46
CA GLY A 804 -7.94 -31.44 18.41
C GLY A 804 -9.44 -31.59 18.47
N GLU A 805 -10.08 -30.71 19.23
CA GLU A 805 -11.54 -30.70 19.31
C GLU A 805 -12.12 -30.02 18.06
N ASN A 806 -13.15 -30.65 17.50
CA ASN A 806 -13.94 -29.98 16.47
C ASN A 806 -14.65 -28.78 17.10
N PRO A 807 -14.73 -27.66 16.38
CA PRO A 807 -15.48 -26.52 16.83
C PRO A 807 -16.96 -26.89 17.01
N ALA A 808 -17.47 -26.63 18.21
CA ALA A 808 -18.89 -26.64 18.51
C ALA A 808 -19.69 -25.73 17.54
N PRO A 809 -20.96 -26.08 17.26
CA PRO A 809 -21.91 -25.22 16.54
C PRO A 809 -22.01 -23.81 17.12
N ARG A 810 -22.44 -22.85 16.29
CA ARG A 810 -22.64 -21.45 16.68
C ARG A 810 -23.81 -21.35 17.65
N ALA A 811 -23.54 -21.02 18.90
CA ALA A 811 -24.59 -20.80 19.90
C ALA A 811 -25.29 -19.45 19.65
N VAL A 812 -26.58 -19.48 19.32
CA VAL A 812 -27.38 -18.28 19.01
C VAL A 812 -28.62 -18.09 19.91
N VAL A 813 -28.99 -19.13 20.67
CA VAL A 813 -30.07 -19.06 21.66
C VAL A 813 -29.56 -18.44 22.95
N ASP A 814 -30.31 -17.46 23.47
CA ASP A 814 -30.02 -16.66 24.65
C ASP A 814 -28.65 -15.96 24.63
N ARG A 815 -28.04 -15.83 23.43
CA ARG A 815 -26.78 -15.15 23.19
C ARG A 815 -26.92 -14.10 22.08
N HIS A 816 -26.38 -12.90 22.29
CA HIS A 816 -26.30 -11.88 21.25
C HIS A 816 -25.33 -12.33 20.16
N THR A 817 -25.83 -12.39 18.93
CA THR A 817 -25.06 -12.66 17.72
C THR A 817 -24.97 -11.36 16.94
N ARG A 818 -23.75 -10.85 16.69
CA ARG A 818 -23.59 -9.63 15.89
C ARG A 818 -23.93 -9.96 14.44
N ALA A 819 -24.61 -9.04 13.77
CA ALA A 819 -25.02 -9.22 12.39
C ALA A 819 -23.83 -9.28 11.43
N VAL A 820 -22.71 -8.60 11.77
CA VAL A 820 -21.46 -8.61 11.00
C VAL A 820 -20.68 -9.93 11.10
N ASP A 821 -21.02 -10.83 12.03
CA ASP A 821 -20.36 -12.12 12.21
C ASP A 821 -20.93 -13.21 11.27
N PHE A 822 -21.37 -12.82 10.07
CA PHE A 822 -21.89 -13.73 9.05
C PHE A 822 -20.78 -14.55 8.39
N ASP A 823 -21.14 -15.70 7.86
CA ASP A 823 -20.26 -16.59 7.08
C ASP A 823 -20.25 -16.20 5.59
N ASP A 824 -21.40 -15.79 5.04
CA ASP A 824 -21.57 -15.32 3.66
C ASP A 824 -22.70 -14.27 3.55
N TYR A 825 -22.75 -13.51 2.45
CA TYR A 825 -23.71 -12.44 2.23
C TYR A 825 -24.00 -12.12 0.75
N SER A 826 -25.01 -11.28 0.48
CA SER A 826 -25.22 -10.62 -0.82
C SER A 826 -25.89 -9.26 -0.65
N GLU A 827 -25.62 -8.32 -1.56
CA GLU A 827 -26.23 -6.97 -1.62
C GLU A 827 -26.15 -6.18 -0.30
N LEU A 828 -25.06 -6.36 0.45
CA LEU A 828 -24.85 -5.83 1.80
C LEU A 828 -23.77 -4.75 1.80
N VAL A 829 -23.87 -3.79 2.72
CA VAL A 829 -22.75 -2.94 3.14
C VAL A 829 -22.57 -3.05 4.65
N LEU A 830 -21.32 -2.90 5.09
CA LEU A 830 -20.96 -2.78 6.49
C LEU A 830 -20.96 -1.30 6.86
N VAL A 831 -21.61 -0.97 7.98
CA VAL A 831 -21.73 0.40 8.49
C VAL A 831 -21.39 0.44 9.98
N ASP A 832 -21.22 1.63 10.51
CA ASP A 832 -20.94 1.86 11.92
C ASP A 832 -22.19 1.65 12.78
N ALA A 833 -22.09 0.97 13.93
CA ALA A 833 -23.21 0.86 14.86
C ALA A 833 -23.42 2.17 15.63
N THR A 834 -22.32 2.80 16.04
CA THR A 834 -22.28 4.11 16.68
C THR A 834 -21.08 4.89 16.14
N ARG A 835 -21.04 6.20 16.40
CA ARG A 835 -19.88 7.02 16.03
C ARG A 835 -18.56 6.49 16.62
N ALA A 836 -18.60 5.88 17.81
CA ALA A 836 -17.41 5.47 18.57
C ALA A 836 -17.02 4.00 18.39
N THR A 837 -17.99 3.08 18.44
CA THR A 837 -17.72 1.63 18.43
C THR A 837 -18.82 0.81 17.77
N GLY A 838 -18.46 -0.43 17.43
CA GLY A 838 -19.37 -1.47 16.93
C GLY A 838 -19.71 -1.30 15.45
N ASP A 839 -20.03 -2.40 14.80
CA ASP A 839 -20.42 -2.41 13.39
C ASP A 839 -21.83 -2.98 13.24
N ALA A 840 -22.50 -2.60 12.17
CA ALA A 840 -23.83 -3.02 11.77
C ALA A 840 -23.84 -3.34 10.28
N VAL A 841 -24.95 -3.92 9.83
CA VAL A 841 -25.17 -4.26 8.42
C VAL A 841 -26.40 -3.55 7.89
N ALA A 842 -26.37 -3.19 6.60
CA ALA A 842 -27.50 -2.60 5.88
C ALA A 842 -27.52 -3.06 4.42
N PRO A 843 -28.67 -3.06 3.73
CA PRO A 843 -28.69 -3.26 2.29
C PRO A 843 -27.89 -2.18 1.54
N ALA A 844 -27.12 -2.60 0.54
CA ALA A 844 -26.38 -1.68 -0.33
C ALA A 844 -27.27 -0.81 -1.20
N ASP A 845 -28.45 -1.34 -1.52
CA ASP A 845 -29.51 -0.62 -2.20
C ASP A 845 -30.82 -0.98 -1.49
N PRO A 846 -31.49 -0.04 -0.81
CA PRO A 846 -32.73 -0.32 -0.08
C PRO A 846 -33.86 -0.92 -0.95
N THR A 847 -33.77 -0.81 -2.28
CA THR A 847 -34.75 -1.40 -3.21
C THR A 847 -34.52 -2.89 -3.48
N ARG A 848 -33.35 -3.42 -3.10
CA ARG A 848 -32.95 -4.82 -3.29
C ARG A 848 -32.72 -5.47 -1.93
N PRO A 849 -33.20 -6.71 -1.71
CA PRO A 849 -32.97 -7.38 -0.44
C PRO A 849 -31.50 -7.79 -0.27
N ALA A 850 -30.96 -7.58 0.93
CA ALA A 850 -29.64 -8.07 1.30
C ALA A 850 -29.76 -9.36 2.11
N THR A 851 -28.88 -10.32 1.88
CA THR A 851 -28.92 -11.62 2.59
C THR A 851 -27.66 -11.85 3.39
N LEU A 852 -27.81 -12.51 4.54
CA LEU A 852 -26.74 -12.96 5.42
C LEU A 852 -26.93 -14.46 5.68
N LEU A 853 -25.83 -15.20 5.69
CA LEU A 853 -25.78 -16.61 6.04
C LEU A 853 -24.96 -16.80 7.31
N PHE A 854 -25.54 -17.48 8.30
CA PHE A 854 -24.88 -17.96 9.50
C PHE A 854 -24.89 -19.48 9.48
N ARG A 855 -23.72 -20.10 9.31
CA ARG A 855 -23.57 -21.56 9.23
C ARG A 855 -23.62 -22.20 10.62
N ALA A 856 -24.18 -23.41 10.67
CA ALA A 856 -24.19 -24.27 11.86
C ALA A 856 -24.69 -23.56 13.15
N ALA A 857 -25.77 -22.79 13.07
CA ALA A 857 -26.43 -22.17 14.21
C ALA A 857 -27.22 -23.21 15.03
N ASP A 858 -26.91 -23.33 16.33
CA ASP A 858 -27.67 -24.16 17.27
C ASP A 858 -28.91 -23.40 17.73
N LEU A 859 -30.07 -23.85 17.25
CA LEU A 859 -31.39 -23.27 17.54
C LEU A 859 -32.15 -24.07 18.60
N THR A 860 -31.47 -24.99 19.30
CA THR A 860 -32.10 -25.86 20.30
C THR A 860 -32.83 -25.07 21.38
N GLY A 861 -34.15 -25.28 21.47
CA GLY A 861 -35.02 -24.61 22.43
C GLY A 861 -35.51 -23.22 22.03
N ALA A 862 -35.18 -22.71 20.83
CA ALA A 862 -35.60 -21.38 20.39
C ALA A 862 -37.12 -21.33 20.17
N VAL A 863 -37.77 -20.29 20.70
CA VAL A 863 -39.23 -20.03 20.57
C VAL A 863 -39.54 -18.67 19.93
N GLY A 864 -38.54 -17.83 19.74
CA GLY A 864 -38.67 -16.54 19.06
C GLY A 864 -37.31 -15.91 18.77
N VAL A 865 -37.33 -14.71 18.21
CA VAL A 865 -36.15 -13.89 17.93
C VAL A 865 -36.35 -12.47 18.42
N GLU A 866 -35.26 -11.90 18.89
CA GLU A 866 -35.08 -10.50 19.24
C GLU A 866 -34.01 -9.91 18.33
N VAL A 867 -34.27 -8.74 17.75
CA VAL A 867 -33.36 -8.05 16.83
C VAL A 867 -33.14 -6.60 17.27
N GLU A 868 -31.91 -6.11 17.14
CA GLU A 868 -31.53 -4.73 17.41
C GLU A 868 -31.39 -3.96 16.10
N VAL A 869 -32.34 -3.06 15.83
CA VAL A 869 -32.53 -2.45 14.52
C VAL A 869 -32.65 -0.93 14.61
N ALA A 870 -32.26 -0.26 13.52
CA ALA A 870 -32.46 1.17 13.33
C ALA A 870 -32.96 1.45 11.91
N ARG A 871 -33.76 2.50 11.77
CA ARG A 871 -34.33 2.94 10.48
C ARG A 871 -34.64 4.44 10.54
N VAL A 872 -34.08 5.20 9.60
CA VAL A 872 -34.16 6.67 9.60
C VAL A 872 -35.50 7.16 9.07
N ASP A 873 -35.93 6.65 7.92
CA ASP A 873 -37.09 7.17 7.20
C ASP A 873 -38.37 6.34 7.40
N GLY A 874 -39.52 6.93 7.06
CA GLY A 874 -40.82 6.23 7.05
C GLY A 874 -41.31 5.85 5.65
N SER A 875 -40.51 6.08 4.60
CA SER A 875 -40.86 5.73 3.23
C SER A 875 -40.63 4.24 2.99
N GLY A 876 -41.70 3.49 2.65
CA GLY A 876 -41.62 2.04 2.42
C GLY A 876 -41.69 1.19 3.70
N GLU A 877 -41.67 -0.14 3.54
CA GLU A 877 -41.70 -1.10 4.65
C GLU A 877 -40.29 -1.67 4.87
N GLY A 878 -39.75 -1.49 6.07
CA GLY A 878 -38.50 -2.12 6.51
C GLY A 878 -38.82 -3.41 7.26
N ARG A 879 -38.20 -4.54 6.89
CA ARG A 879 -38.46 -5.83 7.52
C ARG A 879 -37.26 -6.77 7.46
N LEU A 880 -37.20 -7.70 8.41
CA LEU A 880 -36.24 -8.80 8.47
C LEU A 880 -36.96 -10.14 8.28
N GLU A 881 -36.45 -11.00 7.39
CA GLU A 881 -36.94 -12.37 7.20
C GLU A 881 -35.87 -13.37 7.66
N PHE A 882 -36.22 -14.25 8.61
CA PHE A 882 -35.37 -15.36 9.04
C PHE A 882 -35.85 -16.66 8.38
N ARG A 883 -34.92 -17.47 7.85
CA ARG A 883 -35.21 -18.73 7.16
C ARG A 883 -34.20 -19.83 7.51
N LEU A 884 -34.65 -21.07 7.47
CA LEU A 884 -33.80 -22.27 7.43
C LEU A 884 -33.91 -22.88 6.04
N ALA A 885 -32.86 -22.73 5.22
CA ALA A 885 -32.92 -23.00 3.79
C ALA A 885 -34.18 -22.35 3.15
N ASP A 886 -35.09 -23.16 2.61
CA ASP A 886 -36.32 -22.67 1.98
C ASP A 886 -37.50 -22.46 2.94
N ARG A 887 -37.35 -22.78 4.23
CA ARG A 887 -38.42 -22.67 5.24
C ARG A 887 -38.36 -21.30 5.95
N PRO A 888 -39.37 -20.43 5.79
CA PRO A 888 -39.45 -19.20 6.58
C PRO A 888 -39.72 -19.51 8.05
N LEU A 889 -39.04 -18.80 8.95
CA LEU A 889 -39.16 -18.91 10.40
C LEU A 889 -39.95 -17.77 11.02
N ALA A 890 -39.56 -16.54 10.70
CA ALA A 890 -40.17 -15.33 11.23
C ALA A 890 -39.98 -14.15 10.27
N LEU A 891 -40.92 -13.23 10.35
CA LEU A 891 -40.85 -11.91 9.76
C LEU A 891 -40.90 -10.89 10.90
N VAL A 892 -39.96 -9.97 10.93
CA VAL A 892 -39.90 -8.89 11.93
C VAL A 892 -40.04 -7.57 11.22
N ASP A 893 -41.09 -6.82 11.53
CA ASP A 893 -41.26 -5.45 11.03
C ASP A 893 -40.31 -4.50 11.77
N VAL A 894 -39.60 -3.65 11.02
CA VAL A 894 -38.62 -2.71 11.57
C VAL A 894 -39.28 -1.33 11.73
N PRO A 895 -39.46 -0.86 12.98
CA PRO A 895 -40.05 0.46 13.23
C PRO A 895 -39.09 1.58 12.82
N VAL A 896 -39.65 2.75 12.51
CA VAL A 896 -38.88 3.98 12.25
C VAL A 896 -38.34 4.50 13.57
N THR A 897 -37.02 4.63 13.68
CA THR A 897 -36.32 5.14 14.87
C THR A 897 -35.91 6.60 14.74
N GLY A 898 -35.91 7.16 13.52
CA GLY A 898 -35.73 8.58 13.22
C GLY A 898 -34.27 9.02 13.06
N ASP A 899 -33.31 8.22 13.54
CA ASP A 899 -31.87 8.44 13.36
C ASP A 899 -31.13 7.10 13.26
N ARG A 900 -30.02 7.08 12.51
CA ARG A 900 -29.27 5.86 12.19
C ARG A 900 -28.53 5.26 13.39
N TYR A 901 -28.33 6.02 14.45
CA TYR A 901 -27.72 5.60 15.72
C TYR A 901 -28.75 5.40 16.83
N THR A 902 -30.04 5.63 16.56
CA THR A 902 -31.12 5.33 17.50
C THR A 902 -31.60 3.91 17.27
N TRP A 903 -31.10 2.99 18.11
CA TRP A 903 -31.42 1.57 18.05
C TRP A 903 -32.65 1.25 18.89
N THR A 904 -33.47 0.31 18.40
CA THR A 904 -34.58 -0.26 19.14
C THR A 904 -34.64 -1.77 18.97
N THR A 905 -35.39 -2.43 19.84
CA THR A 905 -35.58 -3.87 19.82
C THR A 905 -36.90 -4.21 19.17
N ALA A 906 -36.88 -5.10 18.17
CA ALA A 906 -38.07 -5.73 17.61
C ALA A 906 -38.04 -7.23 17.86
N THR A 907 -39.22 -7.86 17.92
CA THR A 907 -39.35 -9.28 18.26
C THR A 907 -40.35 -9.98 17.35
N ALA A 908 -40.15 -11.29 17.18
CA ALA A 908 -41.15 -12.18 16.60
C ALA A 908 -41.11 -13.54 17.31
N GLU A 909 -42.29 -14.12 17.54
CA GLU A 909 -42.43 -15.48 18.06
C GLU A 909 -42.46 -16.48 16.90
N PHE A 910 -41.93 -17.69 17.14
CA PHE A 910 -42.03 -18.78 16.20
C PHE A 910 -43.31 -19.59 16.42
N PRO A 911 -43.91 -20.11 15.34
CA PRO A 911 -45.10 -20.96 15.45
C PRO A 911 -44.82 -22.27 16.21
N GLU A 912 -43.56 -22.72 16.23
CA GLU A 912 -43.11 -23.94 16.88
C GLU A 912 -41.73 -23.72 17.52
N ARG A 913 -41.43 -24.46 18.59
CA ARG A 913 -40.06 -24.53 19.12
C ARG A 913 -39.14 -25.12 18.06
N LEU A 914 -38.01 -24.47 17.83
CA LEU A 914 -36.95 -24.97 16.97
C LEU A 914 -35.98 -25.83 17.78
N ASP A 915 -35.43 -26.85 17.13
CA ASP A 915 -34.43 -27.74 17.71
C ASP A 915 -33.34 -28.11 16.71
N GLY A 916 -32.11 -28.30 17.19
CA GLY A 916 -30.96 -28.76 16.41
C GLY A 916 -30.12 -27.65 15.76
N VAL A 917 -29.14 -28.08 14.98
CA VAL A 917 -28.15 -27.21 14.32
C VAL A 917 -28.53 -27.03 12.85
N HIS A 918 -28.61 -25.78 12.40
CA HIS A 918 -29.07 -25.42 11.05
C HIS A 918 -28.26 -24.27 10.47
N ASP A 919 -28.24 -24.17 9.14
CA ASP A 919 -27.81 -22.94 8.47
C ASP A 919 -28.95 -21.94 8.48
N LEU A 920 -28.67 -20.75 9.01
CA LEU A 920 -29.63 -19.68 9.18
C LEU A 920 -29.41 -18.60 8.13
N TRP A 921 -30.46 -18.30 7.38
CA TRP A 921 -30.50 -17.20 6.43
C TRP A 921 -31.30 -16.05 7.02
N LEU A 922 -30.77 -14.84 6.89
CA LEU A 922 -31.43 -13.60 7.28
C LEU A 922 -31.47 -12.66 6.09
N THR A 923 -32.65 -12.14 5.75
CA THR A 923 -32.86 -11.20 4.64
C THR A 923 -33.33 -9.85 5.18
N LEU A 924 -32.64 -8.78 4.79
CA LEU A 924 -32.97 -7.39 5.11
C LEU A 924 -33.70 -6.78 3.91
N HIS A 925 -34.86 -6.17 4.15
CA HIS A 925 -35.63 -5.46 3.13
C HIS A 925 -35.82 -4.00 3.52
N GLY A 926 -35.65 -3.09 2.57
CA GLY A 926 -35.80 -1.65 2.78
C GLY A 926 -34.59 -1.04 3.47
N ASP A 927 -34.72 0.22 3.88
CA ASP A 927 -33.65 0.96 4.58
C ASP A 927 -33.59 0.56 6.05
N VAL A 928 -32.99 -0.61 6.32
CA VAL A 928 -32.85 -1.21 7.64
C VAL A 928 -31.39 -1.35 7.99
N ARG A 929 -31.03 -0.94 9.21
CA ARG A 929 -29.74 -1.28 9.84
C ARG A 929 -29.97 -2.33 10.93
N LEU A 930 -29.04 -3.26 11.06
CA LEU A 930 -29.07 -4.32 12.07
C LEU A 930 -27.70 -4.46 12.74
N THR A 931 -27.64 -4.34 14.07
CA THR A 931 -26.41 -4.58 14.84
C THR A 931 -26.28 -6.03 15.27
N ALA A 932 -27.37 -6.61 15.80
CA ALA A 932 -27.34 -7.91 16.41
C ALA A 932 -28.73 -8.55 16.46
N PHE A 933 -28.75 -9.86 16.69
CA PHE A 933 -29.97 -10.61 17.01
C PHE A 933 -29.68 -11.68 18.06
N ARG A 934 -30.74 -12.18 18.69
CA ARG A 934 -30.70 -13.29 19.65
C ARG A 934 -31.97 -14.12 19.53
N PHE A 935 -31.85 -15.43 19.50
CA PHE A 935 -32.99 -16.32 19.62
C PHE A 935 -33.36 -16.51 21.09
N THR A 936 -34.64 -16.50 21.45
CA THR A 936 -35.09 -16.60 22.85
C THR A 936 -35.56 -18.02 23.17
N SER A 937 -35.22 -18.54 24.35
CA SER A 937 -35.71 -19.85 24.84
C SER A 937 -37.04 -19.77 25.63
N SER A 938 -37.46 -18.55 25.97
CA SER A 938 -38.71 -18.26 26.66
C SER A 938 -39.51 -17.20 25.88
N HIS A 939 -40.84 -17.29 25.95
CA HIS A 939 -41.69 -16.27 25.34
C HIS A 939 -41.47 -14.96 26.11
N THR A 940 -41.22 -13.88 25.40
CA THR A 940 -41.14 -12.55 25.99
C THR A 940 -42.50 -12.23 26.61
N ALA A 941 -42.54 -12.01 27.92
CA ALA A 941 -43.76 -11.61 28.59
C ALA A 941 -44.23 -10.27 27.99
N ALA A 942 -45.40 -10.26 27.36
CA ALA A 942 -46.02 -9.04 26.83
C ALA A 942 -46.11 -8.00 27.96
N GLY A 943 -45.30 -6.94 27.85
CA GLY A 943 -45.27 -5.79 28.76
C GLY A 943 -45.77 -4.55 28.05
#